data_AF-A0A3M2HIN3-F1
#
_entry.id   AF-A0A3M2HIN3-F1
#
_cell.length_a   1.000
_cell.length_b   1.000
_cell.length_c   1.000
_cell.angle_alpha   90.00
_cell.angle_beta   90.00
_cell.angle_gamma   90.00
#
_symmetry.space_group_name_H-M   'P 1'
#
loop_
_entity.id
_entity.type
_entity.pdbx_description
1 polymer ?
#
loop_
_entity_poly.entity_id
_entity_poly.type
_entity_poly.pdbx_seq_one_letter_code
_entity_poly.pdbx_strand_id
1 'polypeptide(L)'
;MSPSCTWARSWNSPTATPSTTPPPTPTPRASCRRSPSSTPTPSGAGDASCSRAISPARRRSRPAAASTPGARSPPISAAARSPPSSRWDPATPRRATTPSGPASASSRWRRPPRAETDRGTGERAGAPGPGAVQLPHPLGRRRRGRGDPGGRPRCRRRHPRAPPGPASGDARRCGRRPGGRRRPAPALRVRPRRHRAGVPPAASTPRLGRHRRPRTPAPGWGAGGAPGLGSTHRARRPARGARRAPTPPGPGRGGGTGARRLRRRARSRRPSDRSLPASPGRLASRSVRHRVQVSAADDPRAHRVAEAAHQIGVTSLEACRLWRVYHLDGDLSAADVERVGREVLADPVVDEWRVGVPEEPPAGVTVVEVALRPGVTDTEARQLERACAELGLAGVRAVTARRYELAGSLTDTDVERLVARVLANDTIERHAVGVLDPEFTSDDRTPPVEIVPLAGLDDAGLAELSRRRLLSLDVAEMRTIADHFAREGRPPTDAELETFAQTWSEHCVHKTFRARIQLEVAGPDGTVRERREIDGLLALLRSVTDELAPAWLRSAFVDNAGIVAFDDTTDVAIKVETHNHPSALEPFGGANTGVGGVVRDVIGVSARPVACTDVLCFGPPDLADEALPDGVLHPRRIRDGVVAGIGDYGNKLGLPTVAGAVVYDPGYVANPLVFCGAVGVLPTGSHPTEPAVGDLVVAIGGRTGRDGIHGATFSSAGMDATTHVEAGAAVQIGDPLTEKACIEVVERARDAGLYHAITDCGAGGFSSAVGEMAAELGAEVDLTDVPLKYPGLAPWEIWLSEAQERMVLAVPPDRLDELAELCERWGVEWTRLGRITGERRLVVRHAGRTVVDVPTEVLHEGLPRRRLEARWRAPAPDPGGWTRGVDDPAALVLELLAHPDVASKADIVHTYDHEVRGTRVVGPLAGVALDGPSDAAVLRLGGPAGSRRGLVLSVGLCPRVGRLDPRLMAWHAVDEAVRNLVAVGGDPDRVALLDNFCWGDPTVPDRLGGLVLAVEGCAEAARHHRMPFISGKDSLHNEFEGTPIPGTLLISALGIVPDVERALTAEPAPGDDLWLVGRGSDALGGSLAAAVRGWDATAVPPPDPDALARYRVVHRLVTEGAVSALHDCSDGGLAVAVAEMAICARRGITIALPDATDPVTALVNEAPGRLVLAAAPAARERIAAALPDAVRIGTVAVEDRPDARVVFTGTGGEATIAVDLDAAVAAFTGGSV
;
A
#
# COMPACT_ATOMS: atom_id res chain seq x y z
N MET A 1 -44.25 11.16 -23.30
CA MET A 1 -43.94 11.17 -24.75
C MET A 1 -42.44 11.01 -24.86
N SER A 2 -41.99 10.06 -25.67
CA SER A 2 -40.57 9.69 -25.78
C SER A 2 -40.28 9.27 -27.22
N PRO A 3 -39.16 9.67 -27.84
CA PRO A 3 -38.70 9.10 -29.09
C PRO A 3 -37.85 7.84 -28.80
N SER A 4 -38.31 6.69 -29.27
CA SER A 4 -37.57 5.42 -29.24
C SER A 4 -36.84 5.18 -30.56
N CYS A 5 -35.60 4.70 -30.53
CA CYS A 5 -34.93 4.12 -31.69
C CYS A 5 -34.30 2.77 -31.35
N THR A 6 -34.99 1.70 -31.71
CA THR A 6 -34.47 0.33 -31.75
C THR A 6 -33.91 0.02 -33.13
N TRP A 7 -32.76 -0.66 -33.22
CA TRP A 7 -32.39 -1.47 -34.38
C TRP A 7 -31.58 -2.68 -33.94
N ALA A 8 -31.71 -3.80 -34.66
CA ALA A 8 -31.03 -5.06 -34.36
C ALA A 8 -30.65 -5.82 -35.64
N ARG A 9 -29.51 -6.51 -35.57
CA ARG A 9 -29.04 -7.67 -36.38
C ARG A 9 -29.46 -7.77 -37.85
N SER A 10 -28.45 -7.74 -38.74
CA SER A 10 -28.42 -8.60 -39.93
C SER A 10 -26.98 -8.97 -40.30
N TRP A 11 -26.59 -10.23 -40.10
CA TRP A 11 -25.42 -10.84 -40.74
C TRP A 11 -25.93 -11.80 -41.82
N ASN A 12 -25.36 -11.75 -43.02
CA ASN A 12 -25.68 -12.67 -44.10
C ASN A 12 -24.45 -13.53 -44.45
N SER A 13 -24.60 -14.84 -44.37
CA SER A 13 -23.70 -15.80 -45.01
C SER A 13 -24.01 -15.93 -46.51
N PRO A 14 -23.09 -16.52 -47.28
CA PRO A 14 -23.50 -17.67 -48.09
C PRO A 14 -22.56 -18.88 -47.94
N THR A 15 -23.12 -20.08 -48.11
CA THR A 15 -22.41 -21.37 -47.96
C THR A 15 -22.21 -22.06 -49.31
N ALA A 16 -20.99 -22.56 -49.59
CA ALA A 16 -20.73 -23.60 -50.59
C ALA A 16 -19.39 -24.33 -50.32
N THR A 17 -19.33 -25.63 -50.62
CA THR A 17 -18.20 -26.56 -50.47
C THR A 17 -18.25 -27.60 -51.62
N PRO A 18 -17.32 -28.57 -51.75
CA PRO A 18 -15.84 -28.53 -51.67
C PRO A 18 -15.15 -29.23 -52.88
N SER A 19 -13.83 -29.03 -53.10
CA SER A 19 -13.00 -30.02 -53.86
C SER A 19 -11.47 -29.89 -53.69
N THR A 20 -10.87 -30.89 -53.03
CA THR A 20 -9.54 -31.53 -53.31
C THR A 20 -8.41 -30.78 -54.05
N THR A 21 -7.23 -30.62 -53.41
CA THR A 21 -5.93 -31.32 -53.70
C THR A 21 -4.72 -30.58 -53.05
N PRO A 22 -3.76 -31.25 -52.35
CA PRO A 22 -2.65 -30.60 -51.64
C PRO A 22 -1.27 -30.70 -52.33
N PRO A 23 -0.35 -29.76 -52.03
CA PRO A 23 1.08 -30.08 -51.85
C PRO A 23 1.78 -29.19 -50.78
N PRO A 24 3.07 -29.42 -50.43
CA PRO A 24 3.71 -30.69 -50.07
C PRO A 24 4.54 -30.60 -48.76
N THR A 25 4.92 -31.74 -48.19
CA THR A 25 5.93 -31.84 -47.11
C THR A 25 7.36 -31.99 -47.64
N PRO A 26 8.39 -31.61 -46.85
CA PRO A 26 9.75 -32.15 -46.98
C PRO A 26 10.15 -33.01 -45.77
N THR A 27 10.75 -34.18 -46.03
CA THR A 27 11.27 -35.14 -45.03
C THR A 27 12.82 -35.22 -45.06
N PRO A 28 13.49 -35.86 -44.06
CA PRO A 28 14.86 -35.47 -43.67
C PRO A 28 16.00 -36.43 -44.09
N ARG A 29 17.23 -36.03 -43.67
CA ARG A 29 18.48 -36.82 -43.42
C ARG A 29 19.63 -36.85 -44.47
N ALA A 30 20.69 -36.12 -44.12
CA ALA A 30 22.04 -36.62 -43.74
C ALA A 30 23.04 -37.25 -44.75
N SER A 31 24.32 -36.88 -44.57
CA SER A 31 25.47 -37.81 -44.58
C SER A 31 26.63 -37.20 -43.73
N CYS A 32 27.18 -37.89 -42.72
CA CYS A 32 28.44 -38.69 -42.74
C CYS A 32 29.76 -37.85 -42.71
N ARG A 33 30.86 -38.24 -42.02
CA ARG A 33 31.20 -39.51 -41.32
C ARG A 33 32.47 -39.41 -40.43
N ARG A 34 32.47 -40.02 -39.22
CA ARG A 34 33.51 -40.87 -38.56
C ARG A 34 33.61 -40.69 -37.02
N SER A 35 34.04 -41.77 -36.36
CA SER A 35 34.18 -42.03 -34.90
C SER A 35 35.35 -43.05 -34.74
N PRO A 36 35.61 -43.78 -33.61
CA PRO A 36 35.02 -43.77 -32.26
C PRO A 36 36.02 -43.93 -31.05
N SER A 37 35.48 -44.03 -29.83
CA SER A 37 36.03 -44.73 -28.63
C SER A 37 37.29 -44.16 -27.93
N SER A 38 37.60 -44.44 -26.65
CA SER A 38 37.05 -45.39 -25.65
C SER A 38 37.17 -44.88 -24.20
N THR A 39 36.32 -45.37 -23.28
CA THR A 39 36.52 -45.29 -21.81
C THR A 39 37.60 -46.29 -21.33
N PRO A 40 38.24 -46.08 -20.14
CA PRO A 40 37.69 -46.62 -18.89
C PRO A 40 37.90 -45.74 -17.63
N THR A 41 37.25 -46.14 -16.54
CA THR A 41 37.45 -45.70 -15.13
C THR A 41 38.56 -46.56 -14.45
N PRO A 42 38.89 -46.50 -13.14
CA PRO A 42 38.36 -45.67 -12.03
C PRO A 42 39.45 -45.10 -11.05
N SER A 43 38.99 -44.65 -9.87
CA SER A 43 39.71 -44.57 -8.57
C SER A 43 40.62 -43.37 -8.25
N GLY A 44 40.74 -43.05 -6.95
CA GLY A 44 41.67 -42.05 -6.42
C GLY A 44 41.06 -41.09 -5.37
N ALA A 45 40.79 -41.57 -4.15
CA ALA A 45 40.40 -40.72 -3.02
C ALA A 45 41.61 -40.04 -2.35
N GLY A 46 41.39 -38.99 -1.54
CA GLY A 46 42.32 -38.60 -0.47
C GLY A 46 42.60 -37.10 -0.30
N ASP A 47 41.89 -36.49 0.64
CA ASP A 47 42.37 -35.61 1.72
C ASP A 47 43.45 -34.52 1.49
N ALA A 48 43.09 -33.29 1.92
CA ALA A 48 43.88 -32.40 2.81
C ALA A 48 45.24 -31.82 2.34
N SER A 49 45.75 -30.69 2.89
CA SER A 49 45.14 -29.52 3.55
C SER A 49 46.19 -28.39 3.66
N CYS A 50 45.75 -27.18 4.01
CA CYS A 50 46.50 -26.17 4.79
C CYS A 50 47.98 -25.85 4.45
N SER A 51 48.15 -24.76 3.69
CA SER A 51 48.98 -23.59 4.04
C SER A 51 50.51 -23.73 4.26
N ARG A 52 51.28 -22.85 3.60
CA ARG A 52 51.84 -21.62 4.21
C ARG A 52 52.62 -20.76 3.19
N ALA A 53 52.65 -19.45 3.43
CA ALA A 53 53.44 -18.50 2.64
C ALA A 53 54.87 -18.33 3.17
N ILE A 54 55.79 -17.87 2.30
CA ILE A 54 57.02 -17.15 2.66
C ILE A 54 57.47 -16.28 1.45
N SER A 55 58.00 -15.09 1.74
CA SER A 55 58.72 -14.21 0.80
C SER A 55 60.06 -13.83 1.46
N PRO A 56 61.15 -13.50 0.71
CA PRO A 56 61.45 -12.07 0.52
C PRO A 56 62.32 -11.64 -0.70
N ALA A 57 61.81 -10.69 -1.48
CA ALA A 57 62.38 -9.38 -1.87
C ALA A 57 63.88 -9.14 -2.25
N ARG A 58 64.08 -8.05 -3.04
CA ARG A 58 65.30 -7.21 -3.31
C ARG A 58 66.13 -7.57 -4.57
N ARG A 59 66.77 -6.63 -5.33
CA ARG A 59 66.84 -5.14 -5.27
C ARG A 59 67.32 -4.49 -6.60
N ARG A 60 66.77 -3.29 -6.93
CA ARG A 60 67.37 -2.09 -7.59
C ARG A 60 68.39 -2.20 -8.76
N SER A 61 68.14 -1.43 -9.84
CA SER A 61 69.03 -0.32 -10.29
C SER A 61 68.31 0.61 -11.31
N ARG A 62 68.95 1.75 -11.70
CA ARG A 62 68.42 2.80 -12.60
C ARG A 62 69.59 3.65 -13.16
N PRO A 63 69.53 4.15 -14.41
CA PRO A 63 69.98 5.53 -14.69
C PRO A 63 69.10 6.25 -15.76
N ALA A 64 69.56 7.42 -16.25
CA ALA A 64 68.93 8.30 -17.26
C ALA A 64 70.04 9.22 -17.89
N ALA A 65 69.83 10.21 -18.77
CA ALA A 65 68.63 10.91 -19.25
C ALA A 65 68.86 11.68 -20.59
N ALA A 66 67.77 12.23 -21.15
CA ALA A 66 67.68 13.45 -21.99
C ALA A 66 68.26 13.50 -23.43
N SER A 67 67.45 14.03 -24.38
CA SER A 67 67.81 15.17 -25.27
C SER A 67 66.69 15.54 -26.27
N THR A 68 66.68 16.81 -26.71
CA THR A 68 65.92 17.42 -27.82
C THR A 68 66.93 18.27 -28.64
N PRO A 69 66.78 18.49 -29.98
CA PRO A 69 65.99 19.65 -30.46
C PRO A 69 65.46 19.66 -31.94
N GLY A 70 64.45 20.51 -32.21
CA GLY A 70 64.27 21.27 -33.46
C GLY A 70 63.70 20.56 -34.72
N ALA A 71 63.46 21.23 -35.86
CA ALA A 71 63.21 22.67 -36.11
C ALA A 71 62.75 23.00 -37.57
N ARG A 72 61.77 23.93 -37.71
CA ARG A 72 61.46 24.82 -38.87
C ARG A 72 60.84 24.28 -40.19
N SER A 73 59.97 25.14 -40.75
CA SER A 73 59.27 25.14 -42.06
C SER A 73 60.21 25.47 -43.26
N PRO A 74 59.79 25.50 -44.56
CA PRO A 74 58.90 26.55 -45.14
C PRO A 74 58.00 26.09 -46.36
N PRO A 75 57.64 26.89 -47.41
CA PRO A 75 56.37 27.65 -47.49
C PRO A 75 55.61 27.63 -48.88
N ILE A 76 54.91 28.72 -49.25
CA ILE A 76 54.26 29.14 -50.55
C ILE A 76 52.74 28.77 -50.67
N SER A 77 51.72 29.65 -50.61
CA SER A 77 51.25 30.86 -51.39
C SER A 77 50.39 30.52 -52.65
N ALA A 78 49.37 31.29 -53.12
CA ALA A 78 48.54 32.40 -52.59
C ALA A 78 47.43 32.81 -53.64
N ALA A 79 46.42 33.61 -53.23
CA ALA A 79 45.47 34.42 -54.06
C ALA A 79 44.42 33.67 -54.95
N ALA A 80 43.32 34.28 -55.47
CA ALA A 80 42.42 35.38 -55.00
C ALA A 80 41.15 35.58 -55.91
N ARG A 81 40.12 36.29 -55.41
CA ARG A 81 39.05 37.11 -56.11
C ARG A 81 37.85 36.47 -56.87
N SER A 82 36.64 36.78 -56.34
CA SER A 82 35.42 37.32 -57.02
C SER A 82 34.42 36.41 -57.83
N PRO A 83 33.09 36.52 -57.58
CA PRO A 83 31.97 36.00 -58.41
C PRO A 83 31.29 37.08 -59.29
N PRO A 84 30.32 36.76 -60.20
CA PRO A 84 28.92 37.20 -59.98
C PRO A 84 27.74 36.45 -60.71
N SER A 85 26.51 36.58 -60.19
CA SER A 85 25.18 36.54 -60.90
C SER A 85 24.65 35.16 -61.42
N SER A 86 23.38 34.97 -61.84
CA SER A 86 22.26 35.90 -62.14
C SER A 86 20.82 35.34 -61.89
N ARG A 87 19.80 36.18 -62.14
CA ARG A 87 18.35 36.07 -61.79
C ARG A 87 17.52 35.16 -62.71
N TRP A 88 16.30 34.78 -62.29
CA TRP A 88 15.07 34.80 -63.10
C TRP A 88 13.79 34.96 -62.21
N ASP A 89 12.84 35.76 -62.67
CA ASP A 89 11.54 36.19 -62.06
C ASP A 89 10.85 37.16 -63.09
N PRO A 90 9.54 37.53 -63.10
CA PRO A 90 8.31 37.01 -62.47
C PRO A 90 7.15 36.69 -63.48
N ALA A 91 5.96 36.26 -62.98
CA ALA A 91 4.65 36.49 -63.64
C ALA A 91 3.45 36.38 -62.66
N THR A 92 2.32 37.05 -62.93
CA THR A 92 1.09 37.05 -62.08
C THR A 92 -0.24 36.89 -62.91
N PRO A 93 -1.45 37.41 -62.56
CA PRO A 93 -2.55 36.58 -62.05
C PRO A 93 -3.92 36.73 -62.80
N ARG A 94 -4.98 35.97 -62.43
CA ARG A 94 -6.40 36.45 -62.20
C ARG A 94 -7.56 35.40 -62.14
N ARG A 95 -8.47 35.62 -61.17
CA ARG A 95 -9.96 35.58 -61.20
C ARG A 95 -10.79 34.38 -61.77
N ALA A 96 -11.39 33.63 -60.84
CA ALA A 96 -12.84 33.58 -60.49
C ALA A 96 -13.98 33.26 -61.51
N THR A 97 -14.87 32.33 -61.11
CA THR A 97 -16.35 32.40 -61.30
C THR A 97 -17.12 31.58 -60.25
N THR A 98 -18.28 32.09 -59.83
CA THR A 98 -19.44 31.43 -59.17
C THR A 98 -20.68 31.80 -60.03
N PRO A 99 -21.99 31.56 -59.69
CA PRO A 99 -22.61 30.94 -58.50
C PRO A 99 -23.83 30.01 -58.77
N SER A 100 -24.42 29.45 -57.69
CA SER A 100 -25.89 29.32 -57.56
C SER A 100 -26.35 29.05 -56.12
N GLY A 101 -27.29 29.85 -55.61
CA GLY A 101 -28.09 29.63 -54.39
C GLY A 101 -29.53 30.12 -54.63
N PRO A 102 -30.49 29.87 -53.72
CA PRO A 102 -30.87 30.89 -52.72
C PRO A 102 -31.24 30.29 -51.32
N ALA A 103 -30.84 30.87 -50.17
CA ALA A 103 -31.31 32.09 -49.45
C ALA A 103 -32.49 31.82 -48.48
N SER A 104 -32.72 32.55 -47.36
CA SER A 104 -32.13 33.75 -46.73
C SER A 104 -32.16 33.59 -45.17
N ALA A 105 -31.87 34.51 -44.22
CA ALA A 105 -31.60 35.97 -44.15
C ALA A 105 -30.55 36.24 -43.01
N SER A 106 -29.92 37.40 -42.74
CA SER A 106 -30.34 38.80 -42.43
C SER A 106 -30.97 39.00 -41.01
N SER A 107 -30.80 40.11 -40.24
CA SER A 107 -29.87 41.28 -40.24
C SER A 107 -30.23 42.31 -39.11
N ARG A 108 -29.43 43.30 -38.60
CA ARG A 108 -27.98 43.56 -38.37
C ARG A 108 -27.80 45.01 -37.76
N TRP A 109 -26.69 45.32 -37.05
CA TRP A 109 -26.16 46.67 -36.60
C TRP A 109 -26.49 47.31 -35.21
N ARG A 110 -25.41 47.72 -34.49
CA ARG A 110 -25.10 48.93 -33.63
C ARG A 110 -26.12 49.65 -32.69
N ARG A 111 -25.72 49.80 -31.39
CA ARG A 111 -25.47 51.01 -30.52
C ARG A 111 -26.39 52.29 -30.58
N PRO A 112 -26.47 53.17 -29.52
CA PRO A 112 -26.24 53.01 -28.07
C PRO A 112 -27.39 53.61 -27.15
N PRO A 113 -27.30 54.64 -26.24
CA PRO A 113 -27.93 54.59 -24.90
C PRO A 113 -28.85 55.78 -24.47
N ARG A 114 -29.48 55.70 -23.26
CA ARG A 114 -29.93 56.80 -22.35
C ARG A 114 -30.72 56.22 -21.13
N ALA A 115 -31.15 56.95 -20.09
CA ALA A 115 -30.54 57.96 -19.19
C ALA A 115 -31.63 58.58 -18.25
N GLU A 116 -31.21 59.17 -17.11
CA GLU A 116 -31.98 60.13 -16.24
C GLU A 116 -33.22 59.53 -15.50
N THR A 117 -33.74 60.04 -14.38
CA THR A 117 -33.70 61.32 -13.59
C THR A 117 -33.70 61.03 -12.06
N ASP A 118 -33.34 61.87 -11.08
CA ASP A 118 -32.70 63.21 -10.97
C ASP A 118 -32.42 63.53 -9.46
N ARG A 119 -31.66 64.61 -9.17
CA ARG A 119 -31.32 65.27 -7.86
C ARG A 119 -30.25 64.56 -7.01
N GLY A 120 -29.17 65.20 -6.51
CA GLY A 120 -28.80 66.64 -6.40
C GLY A 120 -28.90 67.10 -4.94
N THR A 121 -27.92 67.72 -4.27
CA THR A 121 -26.75 68.58 -4.65
C THR A 121 -25.53 68.27 -3.73
N GLY A 122 -24.28 68.72 -3.95
CA GLY A 122 -23.63 69.53 -5.00
C GLY A 122 -22.28 70.12 -4.51
N GLU A 123 -21.37 70.50 -5.42
CA GLU A 123 -20.07 71.20 -5.18
C GLU A 123 -18.99 70.43 -4.37
N ARG A 124 -17.65 70.61 -4.50
CA ARG A 124 -16.70 71.21 -5.49
C ARG A 124 -15.28 70.68 -5.12
N ALA A 125 -14.22 70.75 -5.92
CA ALA A 125 -13.98 70.46 -7.35
C ALA A 125 -12.46 70.67 -7.66
N GLY A 126 -11.72 69.69 -8.20
CA GLY A 126 -10.35 69.93 -8.72
C GLY A 126 -9.41 68.72 -8.86
N ALA A 127 -8.68 68.69 -9.99
CA ALA A 127 -7.47 67.91 -10.32
C ALA A 127 -6.58 68.85 -11.19
N PRO A 128 -5.23 68.69 -11.38
CA PRO A 128 -4.55 67.41 -11.70
C PRO A 128 -3.09 67.29 -11.19
N GLY A 129 -2.34 66.28 -11.67
CA GLY A 129 -0.93 66.51 -12.07
C GLY A 129 0.15 65.59 -11.46
N PRO A 130 1.33 65.46 -12.12
CA PRO A 130 2.45 64.62 -11.69
C PRO A 130 3.70 65.41 -11.22
N GLY A 131 4.72 64.73 -10.71
CA GLY A 131 6.06 65.33 -10.49
C GLY A 131 7.04 64.44 -9.69
N ALA A 132 8.35 64.72 -9.79
CA ALA A 132 9.41 64.01 -9.05
C ALA A 132 10.68 64.87 -8.87
N VAL A 133 11.57 64.46 -7.93
CA VAL A 133 13.02 64.80 -7.81
C VAL A 133 13.46 66.12 -7.09
N GLN A 134 14.67 66.06 -6.48
CA GLN A 134 15.58 67.10 -5.87
C GLN A 134 15.34 67.56 -4.40
N LEU A 135 16.22 67.31 -3.39
CA LEU A 135 17.60 67.79 -3.08
C LEU A 135 17.69 69.29 -2.66
N PRO A 136 18.70 69.80 -1.87
CA PRO A 136 20.02 69.22 -1.49
C PRO A 136 20.56 69.44 -0.02
N HIS A 137 21.72 68.82 0.29
CA HIS A 137 22.90 69.15 1.17
C HIS A 137 22.91 70.27 2.29
N PRO A 138 23.90 70.31 3.28
CA PRO A 138 25.34 69.94 3.15
C PRO A 138 26.16 69.34 4.36
N LEU A 139 27.33 68.74 4.00
CA LEU A 139 28.66 68.68 4.67
C LEU A 139 28.95 68.07 6.08
N GLY A 140 29.92 67.14 6.11
CA GLY A 140 30.73 66.69 7.28
C GLY A 140 31.83 65.66 6.88
N ARG A 141 33.03 65.60 7.50
CA ARG A 141 34.20 64.79 7.02
C ARG A 141 35.17 64.29 8.12
N ARG A 142 36.03 63.30 7.73
CA ARG A 142 37.22 62.69 8.42
C ARG A 142 36.87 61.49 9.35
N ARG A 143 37.65 60.39 9.48
CA ARG A 143 38.81 59.81 8.72
C ARG A 143 38.87 58.26 8.91
N ARG A 144 40.00 57.60 8.60
CA ARG A 144 40.32 56.16 8.87
C ARG A 144 41.37 56.00 9.99
N GLY A 145 41.45 54.81 10.61
CA GLY A 145 42.56 54.35 11.47
C GLY A 145 42.61 52.81 11.60
N ARG A 146 43.79 52.23 11.92
CA ARG A 146 44.05 50.79 12.19
C ARG A 146 44.82 50.66 13.51
N GLY A 147 44.77 49.51 14.21
CA GLY A 147 45.79 49.17 15.23
C GLY A 147 45.43 48.09 16.26
N ASP A 148 45.99 46.88 16.08
CA ASP A 148 46.43 45.94 17.14
C ASP A 148 47.95 46.27 17.42
N PRO A 149 48.77 45.65 18.34
CA PRO A 149 48.56 44.42 19.14
C PRO A 149 49.16 44.31 20.58
N GLY A 150 48.77 43.25 21.31
CA GLY A 150 49.58 42.52 22.34
C GLY A 150 49.57 43.01 23.81
N GLY A 151 49.89 42.19 24.84
CA GLY A 151 49.97 40.71 24.92
C GLY A 151 50.76 40.09 26.13
N ARG A 152 50.19 39.03 26.79
CA ARG A 152 50.84 37.98 27.66
C ARG A 152 51.40 38.43 29.06
N PRO A 153 51.89 37.54 30.00
CA PRO A 153 51.72 36.05 30.23
C PRO A 153 51.59 35.52 31.72
N ARG A 154 50.91 34.35 31.93
CA ARG A 154 51.19 33.25 32.95
C ARG A 154 51.05 33.57 34.49
N CYS A 155 50.95 32.66 35.50
CA CYS A 155 51.18 31.19 35.63
C CYS A 155 50.58 30.48 36.92
N ARG A 156 50.06 29.23 36.80
CA ARG A 156 50.15 28.01 37.73
C ARG A 156 49.38 27.77 39.08
N ARG A 157 48.76 26.56 39.17
CA ARG A 157 48.59 25.56 40.31
C ARG A 157 47.51 25.83 41.41
N ARG A 158 46.91 24.84 42.16
CA ARG A 158 47.10 23.36 42.34
C ARG A 158 45.79 22.58 42.80
N HIS A 159 45.88 21.24 42.95
CA HIS A 159 44.86 20.19 43.32
C HIS A 159 44.48 20.09 44.84
N PRO A 160 43.53 19.22 45.37
CA PRO A 160 43.25 17.78 45.08
C PRO A 160 41.77 17.26 45.14
N ARG A 161 41.50 16.00 45.61
CA ARG A 161 40.31 15.12 45.38
C ARG A 161 39.53 14.69 46.67
N ALA A 162 38.20 14.43 46.55
CA ALA A 162 37.35 13.31 47.08
C ALA A 162 37.46 12.83 48.58
N PRO A 163 36.68 11.83 49.12
CA PRO A 163 35.53 11.04 48.61
C PRO A 163 34.24 11.10 49.51
N PRO A 164 33.62 10.01 50.06
CA PRO A 164 32.30 9.51 49.62
C PRO A 164 31.22 9.35 50.75
N GLY A 165 29.99 8.92 50.41
CA GLY A 165 29.07 8.28 51.39
C GLY A 165 27.57 8.32 51.03
N PRO A 166 26.71 7.41 51.55
CA PRO A 166 25.38 7.16 50.97
C PRO A 166 24.17 7.12 51.96
N ALA A 167 23.00 6.86 51.35
CA ALA A 167 21.87 6.06 51.88
C ALA A 167 20.75 6.69 52.75
N SER A 168 19.54 6.16 52.49
CA SER A 168 18.31 6.05 53.33
C SER A 168 17.65 7.32 53.90
N GLY A 169 16.39 7.22 54.38
CA GLY A 169 15.66 8.35 54.95
C GLY A 169 14.25 8.07 55.51
N ASP A 170 13.36 7.43 54.73
CA ASP A 170 12.03 6.91 55.13
C ASP A 170 10.97 7.95 55.65
N ALA A 171 9.76 7.44 55.88
CA ALA A 171 8.88 7.76 57.00
C ALA A 171 7.98 9.04 57.00
N ARG A 172 6.94 9.00 56.14
CA ARG A 172 5.50 8.83 56.55
C ARG A 172 4.78 9.85 57.49
N ARG A 173 3.43 9.81 57.36
CA ARG A 173 2.36 10.04 58.38
C ARG A 173 1.84 11.46 58.70
N CYS A 174 0.75 11.80 58.00
CA CYS A 174 -0.61 11.92 58.56
C CYS A 174 -0.84 12.65 59.92
N GLY A 175 -1.42 13.87 59.89
CA GLY A 175 -1.95 14.59 61.07
C GLY A 175 -3.35 15.19 60.85
N ARG A 176 -4.40 14.51 61.32
CA ARG A 176 -5.84 14.81 61.06
C ARG A 176 -6.37 16.14 61.68
N ARG A 177 -7.08 16.95 60.86
CA ARG A 177 -8.39 17.65 61.17
C ARG A 177 -8.44 18.65 62.35
N PRO A 178 -9.59 19.34 62.63
CA PRO A 178 -10.74 19.75 61.78
C PRO A 178 -10.99 21.29 61.81
N GLY A 179 -11.88 21.87 60.97
CA GLY A 179 -12.18 23.31 61.14
C GLY A 179 -13.21 24.12 60.31
N GLY A 180 -14.18 23.55 59.58
CA GLY A 180 -15.43 24.25 59.21
C GLY A 180 -15.45 25.51 58.28
N ARG A 181 -16.69 25.93 57.95
CA ARG A 181 -17.14 27.21 57.32
C ARG A 181 -16.79 27.54 55.85
N ARG A 182 -17.78 27.27 54.99
CA ARG A 182 -18.37 28.15 53.93
C ARG A 182 -17.48 29.29 53.31
N ARG A 183 -17.18 29.12 52.00
CA ARG A 183 -17.22 30.10 50.86
C ARG A 183 -17.16 31.61 51.19
N PRO A 184 -16.32 32.38 50.48
CA PRO A 184 -16.71 32.82 49.12
C PRO A 184 -15.63 32.61 48.04
N ALA A 185 -16.03 32.84 46.77
CA ALA A 185 -15.13 32.90 45.62
C ALA A 185 -15.26 34.29 44.95
N PRO A 186 -14.18 34.88 44.40
CA PRO A 186 -14.27 36.00 43.47
C PRO A 186 -14.76 35.49 42.11
N ALA A 187 -15.52 36.30 41.39
CA ALA A 187 -16.11 35.90 40.11
C ALA A 187 -16.00 37.00 39.05
N LEU A 188 -15.58 36.61 37.84
CA LEU A 188 -15.86 37.32 36.61
C LEU A 188 -16.91 36.54 35.84
N ARG A 189 -18.19 36.89 36.04
CA ARG A 189 -19.31 36.42 35.21
C ARG A 189 -19.92 37.60 34.49
N VAL A 190 -19.97 37.51 33.16
CA VAL A 190 -20.77 38.38 32.30
C VAL A 190 -22.22 38.40 32.80
N ARG A 191 -22.83 39.59 32.91
CA ARG A 191 -24.27 39.75 33.15
C ARG A 191 -24.89 40.86 32.29
N PRO A 192 -26.19 40.74 31.94
CA PRO A 192 -26.78 41.49 30.85
C PRO A 192 -27.48 42.78 31.30
N ARG A 193 -27.88 43.61 30.32
CA ARG A 193 -28.97 44.58 30.46
C ARG A 193 -30.04 44.36 29.39
N ARG A 194 -31.31 44.43 29.81
CA ARG A 194 -32.50 44.55 28.94
C ARG A 194 -33.17 45.90 29.22
N HIS A 195 -33.63 46.58 28.17
CA HIS A 195 -34.87 47.37 28.20
C HIS A 195 -35.71 46.91 26.98
N ARG A 196 -36.99 46.50 27.04
CA ARG A 196 -38.23 46.98 27.70
C ARG A 196 -38.96 48.13 26.99
N ALA A 197 -39.73 47.77 25.97
CA ALA A 197 -41.12 48.18 25.70
C ALA A 197 -41.73 47.16 24.70
N GLY A 198 -43.01 46.78 24.69
CA GLY A 198 -44.13 47.01 25.62
C GLY A 198 -45.01 45.76 25.76
N VAL A 199 -46.24 45.88 26.29
CA VAL A 199 -47.19 44.75 26.47
C VAL A 199 -48.60 45.15 25.93
N PRO A 200 -49.70 44.37 26.08
CA PRO A 200 -50.54 43.92 24.97
C PRO A 200 -51.81 44.78 24.74
N PRO A 201 -52.77 44.31 23.93
CA PRO A 201 -53.91 43.63 24.56
C PRO A 201 -54.33 42.32 23.87
N ALA A 202 -55.22 41.57 24.51
CA ALA A 202 -55.81 40.34 23.99
C ALA A 202 -57.26 40.57 23.53
N ALA A 203 -57.71 39.81 22.53
CA ALA A 203 -59.12 39.60 22.20
C ALA A 203 -59.30 38.13 21.76
N SER A 204 -60.43 37.51 22.09
CA SER A 204 -60.62 36.06 21.96
C SER A 204 -61.94 35.67 21.30
N THR A 205 -61.91 34.55 20.57
CA THR A 205 -63.09 33.78 20.11
C THR A 205 -63.97 34.48 19.04
N PRO A 206 -64.78 33.76 18.20
CA PRO A 206 -65.59 32.58 18.55
C PRO A 206 -65.40 31.30 17.71
N ARG A 207 -65.95 30.20 18.24
CA ARG A 207 -66.29 28.96 17.51
C ARG A 207 -67.70 29.07 16.91
N LEU A 208 -67.91 28.54 15.70
CA LEU A 208 -69.18 28.01 15.13
C LEU A 208 -68.85 27.44 13.72
N GLY A 209 -69.43 26.35 13.20
CA GLY A 209 -70.22 25.29 13.83
C GLY A 209 -71.06 24.45 12.83
N ARG A 210 -70.84 23.11 12.77
CA ARG A 210 -71.59 22.11 11.95
C ARG A 210 -71.30 22.20 10.42
N HIS A 211 -71.49 21.21 9.52
CA HIS A 211 -72.50 20.14 9.41
C HIS A 211 -71.98 18.79 8.81
N ARG A 212 -72.88 17.89 8.37
CA ARG A 212 -72.60 16.53 7.82
C ARG A 212 -72.36 16.50 6.29
N ARG A 213 -71.82 15.36 5.82
CA ARG A 213 -71.63 14.93 4.40
C ARG A 213 -72.86 15.16 3.49
N PRO A 214 -72.62 15.22 2.16
CA PRO A 214 -73.23 14.22 1.26
C PRO A 214 -72.19 13.43 0.41
N ARG A 215 -72.68 12.69 -0.60
CA ARG A 215 -71.92 11.82 -1.52
C ARG A 215 -71.60 12.51 -2.87
N THR A 216 -70.74 11.85 -3.64
CA THR A 216 -70.50 11.94 -5.10
C THR A 216 -71.71 12.33 -5.98
N PRO A 217 -71.42 12.88 -7.17
CA PRO A 217 -72.01 12.39 -8.41
C PRO A 217 -70.96 11.84 -9.41
N ALA A 218 -71.31 10.75 -10.09
CA ALA A 218 -70.89 10.47 -11.47
C ALA A 218 -72.08 10.85 -12.40
N PRO A 219 -71.95 10.90 -13.75
CA PRO A 219 -72.07 9.66 -14.54
C PRO A 219 -71.35 9.65 -15.91
N GLY A 220 -71.28 8.49 -16.60
CA GLY A 220 -70.99 8.48 -18.04
C GLY A 220 -70.77 7.13 -18.75
N TRP A 221 -71.80 6.67 -19.46
CA TRP A 221 -71.89 5.74 -20.61
C TRP A 221 -70.67 5.70 -21.58
N GLY A 222 -70.35 4.62 -22.32
CA GLY A 222 -70.88 3.24 -22.32
C GLY A 222 -70.65 2.44 -23.63
N ALA A 223 -70.63 1.10 -23.53
CA ALA A 223 -70.79 0.06 -24.57
C ALA A 223 -69.69 -0.23 -25.65
N GLY A 224 -69.49 -1.54 -25.92
CA GLY A 224 -68.73 -2.13 -27.06
C GLY A 224 -67.25 -2.48 -26.75
N GLY A 225 -66.74 -3.70 -26.96
CA GLY A 225 -67.35 -4.99 -27.37
C GLY A 225 -66.38 -6.18 -27.15
N ALA A 226 -66.87 -7.43 -27.17
CA ALA A 226 -66.07 -8.67 -27.02
C ALA A 226 -65.82 -9.36 -28.41
N PRO A 227 -65.12 -10.52 -28.58
CA PRO A 227 -64.97 -11.72 -27.71
C PRO A 227 -63.55 -11.84 -27.07
N GLY A 228 -63.20 -12.76 -26.14
CA GLY A 228 -63.81 -14.03 -25.65
C GLY A 228 -62.94 -15.24 -26.07
N LEU A 229 -62.68 -16.31 -25.31
CA LEU A 229 -63.12 -16.89 -24.00
C LEU A 229 -61.96 -17.75 -23.40
N GLY A 230 -61.95 -18.32 -22.18
CA GLY A 230 -62.84 -18.24 -21.02
C GLY A 230 -62.59 -19.35 -19.94
N SER A 231 -63.20 -19.21 -18.74
CA SER A 231 -63.44 -20.24 -17.69
C SER A 231 -62.25 -20.84 -16.87
N THR A 232 -62.32 -21.17 -15.55
CA THR A 232 -63.30 -20.86 -14.47
C THR A 232 -62.78 -21.15 -13.03
N HIS A 233 -63.05 -20.25 -12.07
CA HIS A 233 -63.45 -20.50 -10.64
C HIS A 233 -62.55 -21.34 -9.67
N ARG A 234 -62.66 -21.25 -8.31
CA ARG A 234 -63.51 -20.47 -7.36
C ARG A 234 -62.79 -20.28 -6.00
N ALA A 235 -63.34 -19.46 -5.10
CA ALA A 235 -62.79 -19.20 -3.75
C ALA A 235 -63.90 -18.99 -2.69
N ARG A 236 -63.56 -19.01 -1.38
CA ARG A 236 -64.14 -18.09 -0.35
C ARG A 236 -63.49 -18.14 1.05
N ARG A 237 -63.76 -17.08 1.81
CA ARG A 237 -63.38 -16.74 3.21
C ARG A 237 -64.68 -16.40 3.98
N PRO A 238 -64.73 -16.33 5.33
CA PRO A 238 -64.70 -15.00 5.98
C PRO A 238 -64.02 -15.02 7.39
N ALA A 239 -64.23 -13.99 8.24
CA ALA A 239 -63.44 -13.77 9.46
C ALA A 239 -64.12 -12.92 10.58
N ARG A 240 -63.51 -12.99 11.78
CA ARG A 240 -63.53 -12.04 12.94
C ARG A 240 -64.82 -11.82 13.77
N GLY A 241 -64.64 -11.87 15.10
CA GLY A 241 -65.50 -11.32 16.17
C GLY A 241 -64.75 -11.35 17.51
N ALA A 242 -65.01 -10.44 18.47
CA ALA A 242 -64.23 -10.34 19.73
C ALA A 242 -64.91 -9.54 20.87
N ARG A 243 -64.68 -9.93 22.15
CA ARG A 243 -64.28 -9.09 23.33
C ARG A 243 -64.69 -9.64 24.73
N ARG A 244 -63.67 -9.82 25.61
CA ARG A 244 -63.60 -9.59 27.08
C ARG A 244 -64.43 -10.45 28.09
N ALA A 245 -63.90 -10.51 29.32
CA ALA A 245 -64.37 -11.26 30.51
C ALA A 245 -65.03 -10.35 31.59
N PRO A 246 -65.48 -10.85 32.78
CA PRO A 246 -64.58 -11.11 33.93
C PRO A 246 -64.96 -12.30 34.90
N THR A 247 -64.19 -12.46 35.99
CA THR A 247 -64.22 -13.43 37.14
C THR A 247 -65.22 -13.03 38.27
N PRO A 248 -65.42 -13.74 39.44
CA PRO A 248 -64.71 -14.86 40.16
C PRO A 248 -65.67 -16.07 40.49
N PRO A 249 -65.66 -16.90 41.61
CA PRO A 249 -64.83 -17.07 42.83
C PRO A 249 -64.46 -18.56 43.23
N GLY A 250 -64.67 -18.99 44.50
CA GLY A 250 -64.40 -20.32 45.12
C GLY A 250 -65.44 -20.67 46.23
N PRO A 251 -65.19 -21.44 47.35
CA PRO A 251 -63.94 -22.08 47.87
C PRO A 251 -64.10 -23.54 48.47
N GLY A 252 -63.06 -24.11 49.16
CA GLY A 252 -63.13 -25.37 49.95
C GLY A 252 -61.84 -25.72 50.76
N ARG A 253 -61.88 -26.61 51.79
CA ARG A 253 -60.73 -26.91 52.73
C ARG A 253 -60.74 -28.30 53.44
N GLY A 254 -59.55 -28.81 53.82
CA GLY A 254 -59.27 -29.76 54.95
C GLY A 254 -58.81 -31.19 54.58
N GLY A 255 -58.00 -31.95 55.36
CA GLY A 255 -57.14 -31.61 56.53
C GLY A 255 -56.66 -32.82 57.40
N GLY A 256 -55.34 -32.91 57.74
CA GLY A 256 -54.74 -33.81 58.78
C GLY A 256 -54.44 -35.28 58.40
N THR A 257 -53.68 -36.12 59.13
CA THR A 257 -52.66 -35.99 60.23
C THR A 257 -51.97 -37.36 60.47
N GLY A 258 -50.70 -37.43 60.91
CA GLY A 258 -50.06 -38.68 61.44
C GLY A 258 -48.53 -38.64 61.56
N ALA A 259 -47.90 -39.27 62.60
CA ALA A 259 -46.45 -39.10 62.85
C ALA A 259 -45.73 -40.16 63.74
N ARG A 260 -44.39 -40.29 63.50
CA ARG A 260 -43.28 -40.73 64.40
C ARG A 260 -43.19 -42.18 64.93
N ARG A 261 -42.05 -42.85 64.63
CA ARG A 261 -41.01 -43.49 65.51
C ARG A 261 -40.31 -44.67 64.76
N LEU A 262 -39.17 -45.26 65.17
CA LEU A 262 -37.84 -44.80 65.65
C LEU A 262 -36.99 -46.08 65.96
N ARG A 263 -35.63 -46.02 65.88
CA ARG A 263 -34.62 -47.06 66.29
C ARG A 263 -34.32 -48.19 65.28
N ARG A 264 -33.14 -48.87 65.27
CA ARG A 264 -31.72 -48.45 65.51
C ARG A 264 -30.74 -49.60 65.13
N ARG A 265 -29.63 -49.29 64.44
CA ARG A 265 -28.32 -50.02 64.35
C ARG A 265 -28.26 -51.56 64.07
N ALA A 266 -27.54 -51.90 63.00
CA ALA A 266 -26.49 -52.94 62.98
C ALA A 266 -25.39 -52.55 61.96
N ARG A 267 -24.23 -53.22 61.94
CA ARG A 267 -23.08 -52.97 61.02
C ARG A 267 -22.57 -54.28 60.41
N SER A 268 -22.31 -54.31 59.10
CA SER A 268 -21.09 -54.95 58.54
C SER A 268 -20.84 -54.63 57.05
N ARG A 269 -19.56 -54.40 56.75
CA ARG A 269 -18.78 -54.61 55.50
C ARG A 269 -19.38 -54.31 54.09
N ARG A 270 -18.69 -53.36 53.42
CA ARG A 270 -18.47 -53.18 51.96
C ARG A 270 -18.08 -54.51 51.24
N PRO A 271 -18.29 -54.68 49.91
CA PRO A 271 -17.60 -53.86 48.88
C PRO A 271 -18.42 -53.49 47.61
N SER A 272 -17.69 -52.93 46.63
CA SER A 272 -18.02 -52.71 45.21
C SER A 272 -19.29 -51.92 44.87
N ASP A 273 -19.04 -50.64 44.58
CA ASP A 273 -19.37 -49.95 43.33
C ASP A 273 -20.82 -49.99 42.78
N ARG A 274 -21.41 -48.79 42.68
CA ARG A 274 -22.56 -48.48 41.82
C ARG A 274 -22.46 -47.05 41.33
N SER A 275 -22.47 -46.90 40.01
CA SER A 275 -22.59 -45.62 39.30
C SER A 275 -23.91 -44.90 39.60
N LEU A 276 -23.89 -43.58 39.46
CA LEU A 276 -25.09 -42.75 39.37
C LEU A 276 -25.78 -42.99 38.00
N PRO A 277 -27.11 -42.80 37.89
CA PRO A 277 -27.84 -43.07 36.65
C PRO A 277 -27.39 -42.12 35.53
N ALA A 278 -27.25 -42.68 34.32
CA ALA A 278 -26.87 -41.90 33.14
C ALA A 278 -27.94 -40.87 32.77
N SER A 279 -27.50 -39.65 32.43
CA SER A 279 -28.32 -38.66 31.72
C SER A 279 -28.81 -39.23 30.38
N PRO A 280 -29.95 -38.78 29.83
CA PRO A 280 -30.39 -39.20 28.51
C PRO A 280 -29.32 -38.84 27.47
N GLY A 281 -28.74 -39.85 26.83
CA GLY A 281 -27.75 -39.63 25.79
C GLY A 281 -28.37 -38.89 24.62
N ARG A 282 -27.78 -37.75 24.22
CA ARG A 282 -28.01 -37.23 22.88
C ARG A 282 -27.54 -38.29 21.90
N LEU A 283 -28.45 -38.81 21.08
CA LEU A 283 -28.08 -39.49 19.85
C LEU A 283 -27.37 -38.46 18.98
N ALA A 284 -26.04 -38.55 18.92
CA ALA A 284 -25.29 -37.83 17.90
C ALA A 284 -25.69 -38.43 16.55
N SER A 285 -26.47 -37.66 15.78
CA SER A 285 -26.64 -37.91 14.35
C SER A 285 -25.24 -37.92 13.75
N ARG A 286 -24.81 -39.06 13.20
CA ARG A 286 -23.61 -39.10 12.36
C ARG A 286 -23.91 -38.25 11.14
N SER A 287 -23.27 -37.08 11.04
CA SER A 287 -23.27 -36.29 9.81
C SER A 287 -22.77 -37.17 8.67
N VAL A 288 -23.39 -37.02 7.50
CA VAL A 288 -22.90 -37.71 6.31
C VAL A 288 -21.88 -36.79 5.65
N ARG A 289 -20.66 -37.28 5.50
CA ARG A 289 -19.61 -36.58 4.76
C ARG A 289 -19.76 -36.88 3.28
N HIS A 290 -19.93 -35.84 2.50
CA HIS A 290 -19.98 -35.90 1.04
C HIS A 290 -18.74 -35.24 0.46
N ARG A 291 -18.39 -35.62 -0.77
CA ARG A 291 -17.28 -35.04 -1.52
C ARG A 291 -17.77 -34.68 -2.92
N VAL A 292 -17.54 -33.47 -3.36
CA VAL A 292 -17.79 -33.01 -4.73
C VAL A 292 -16.46 -32.59 -5.32
N GLN A 293 -16.24 -32.87 -6.61
CA GLN A 293 -15.05 -32.47 -7.34
C GLN A 293 -15.47 -31.75 -8.62
N VAL A 294 -14.76 -30.70 -8.99
CA VAL A 294 -15.03 -29.87 -10.17
C VAL A 294 -13.72 -29.59 -10.92
N SER A 295 -13.72 -29.71 -12.24
CA SER A 295 -12.54 -29.46 -13.09
C SER A 295 -12.96 -28.86 -14.43
N ALA A 296 -12.30 -27.81 -14.87
CA ALA A 296 -12.43 -27.35 -16.24
C ALA A 296 -11.71 -28.32 -17.20
N ALA A 297 -12.17 -28.42 -18.44
CA ALA A 297 -11.48 -29.19 -19.48
C ALA A 297 -10.16 -28.52 -19.92
N ASP A 298 -10.08 -27.20 -19.77
CA ASP A 298 -8.92 -26.33 -20.03
C ASP A 298 -8.82 -25.36 -18.84
N ASP A 299 -7.84 -25.59 -17.96
CA ASP A 299 -7.63 -24.77 -16.74
C ASP A 299 -6.26 -24.08 -16.81
N PRO A 300 -6.19 -22.74 -17.00
CA PRO A 300 -4.94 -21.99 -17.04
C PRO A 300 -4.08 -22.07 -15.76
N ARG A 301 -4.60 -22.60 -14.65
CA ARG A 301 -3.80 -22.92 -13.45
C ARG A 301 -3.04 -24.24 -13.63
N ALA A 302 -3.65 -25.22 -14.31
CA ALA A 302 -3.00 -26.51 -14.59
C ALA A 302 -1.89 -26.36 -15.65
N HIS A 303 -2.08 -25.48 -16.64
CA HIS A 303 -1.00 -25.10 -17.58
C HIS A 303 0.18 -24.43 -16.87
N ARG A 304 -0.08 -23.44 -15.99
CA ARG A 304 0.98 -22.81 -15.18
C ARG A 304 1.72 -23.78 -14.25
N VAL A 305 1.06 -24.83 -13.75
CA VAL A 305 1.74 -25.91 -13.01
C VAL A 305 2.72 -26.68 -13.90
N ALA A 306 2.36 -26.96 -15.16
CA ALA A 306 3.26 -27.63 -16.11
C ALA A 306 4.45 -26.72 -16.51
N GLU A 307 4.21 -25.44 -16.73
CA GLU A 307 5.27 -24.46 -17.03
C GLU A 307 6.23 -24.30 -15.84
N ALA A 308 5.70 -24.14 -14.61
CA ALA A 308 6.51 -24.05 -13.40
C ALA A 308 7.31 -25.33 -13.12
N ALA A 309 6.74 -26.52 -13.39
CA ALA A 309 7.45 -27.79 -13.32
C ALA A 309 8.69 -27.82 -14.23
N HIS A 310 8.54 -27.39 -15.49
CA HIS A 310 9.64 -27.36 -16.46
C HIS A 310 10.72 -26.35 -16.03
N GLN A 311 10.33 -25.20 -15.47
CA GLN A 311 11.27 -24.19 -14.96
C GLN A 311 12.14 -24.71 -13.80
N ILE A 312 11.61 -25.57 -12.92
CA ILE A 312 12.40 -26.22 -11.82
C ILE A 312 13.07 -27.54 -12.25
N GLY A 313 13.16 -27.79 -13.56
CA GLY A 313 13.84 -28.93 -14.16
C GLY A 313 13.02 -30.22 -14.29
N VAL A 314 11.77 -30.24 -13.82
CA VAL A 314 10.86 -31.40 -13.91
C VAL A 314 10.18 -31.43 -15.29
N THR A 315 10.99 -31.63 -16.32
CA THR A 315 10.56 -31.74 -17.73
C THR A 315 9.92 -33.09 -18.06
N SER A 316 9.87 -34.01 -17.10
CA SER A 316 9.17 -35.30 -17.15
C SER A 316 7.65 -35.19 -16.93
N LEU A 317 7.14 -34.01 -16.55
CA LEU A 317 5.70 -33.72 -16.51
C LEU A 317 5.20 -33.34 -17.91
N GLU A 318 4.34 -34.17 -18.51
CA GLU A 318 3.79 -33.95 -19.85
C GLU A 318 2.50 -33.11 -19.81
N ALA A 319 1.65 -33.33 -18.78
CA ALA A 319 0.45 -32.55 -18.54
C ALA A 319 0.04 -32.57 -17.06
N CYS A 320 -0.71 -31.55 -16.63
CA CYS A 320 -1.39 -31.51 -15.35
C CYS A 320 -2.90 -31.32 -15.58
N ARG A 321 -3.74 -31.99 -14.78
CA ARG A 321 -5.16 -31.65 -14.64
C ARG A 321 -5.44 -31.23 -13.20
N LEU A 322 -6.08 -30.08 -13.02
CA LEU A 322 -6.51 -29.57 -11.72
C LEU A 322 -7.99 -29.87 -11.48
N TRP A 323 -8.29 -30.42 -10.30
CA TRP A 323 -9.63 -30.52 -9.74
C TRP A 323 -9.72 -29.68 -8.46
N ARG A 324 -10.77 -28.87 -8.35
CA ARG A 324 -11.26 -28.29 -7.10
C ARG A 324 -12.05 -29.37 -6.35
N VAL A 325 -11.84 -29.50 -5.04
CA VAL A 325 -12.43 -30.55 -4.21
C VAL A 325 -13.13 -29.91 -3.02
N TYR A 326 -14.37 -30.33 -2.77
CA TYR A 326 -15.24 -29.78 -1.74
C TYR A 326 -15.75 -30.91 -0.85
N HIS A 327 -15.42 -30.87 0.44
CA HIS A 327 -15.91 -31.81 1.44
C HIS A 327 -17.02 -31.16 2.25
N LEU A 328 -18.23 -31.73 2.18
CA LEU A 328 -19.43 -31.22 2.87
C LEU A 328 -19.79 -32.14 4.04
N ASP A 329 -20.09 -31.56 5.20
CA ASP A 329 -20.49 -32.27 6.42
C ASP A 329 -21.81 -31.67 6.94
N GLY A 330 -22.88 -32.45 6.97
CA GLY A 330 -24.22 -31.98 7.35
C GLY A 330 -25.31 -33.05 7.27
N ASP A 331 -26.57 -32.59 7.31
CA ASP A 331 -27.76 -33.41 7.02
C ASP A 331 -28.22 -33.12 5.58
N LEU A 332 -27.54 -33.76 4.63
CA LEU A 332 -27.74 -33.56 3.19
C LEU A 332 -28.24 -34.87 2.53
N SER A 333 -29.25 -34.77 1.67
CA SER A 333 -29.58 -35.88 0.78
C SER A 333 -28.66 -35.91 -0.44
N ALA A 334 -28.61 -37.05 -1.14
CA ALA A 334 -27.90 -37.14 -2.42
C ALA A 334 -28.40 -36.12 -3.45
N ALA A 335 -29.69 -35.76 -3.41
CA ALA A 335 -30.26 -34.74 -4.29
C ALA A 335 -29.82 -33.31 -3.93
N ASP A 336 -29.53 -33.04 -2.66
CA ASP A 336 -29.01 -31.74 -2.21
C ASP A 336 -27.54 -31.57 -2.59
N VAL A 337 -26.74 -32.64 -2.50
CA VAL A 337 -25.34 -32.64 -2.96
C VAL A 337 -25.24 -32.51 -4.48
N GLU A 338 -26.09 -33.24 -5.22
CA GLU A 338 -26.25 -33.10 -6.67
C GLU A 338 -26.65 -31.67 -7.07
N ARG A 339 -27.51 -31.04 -6.26
CA ARG A 339 -27.94 -29.65 -6.44
C ARG A 339 -26.80 -28.67 -6.17
N VAL A 340 -26.06 -28.80 -5.06
CA VAL A 340 -24.93 -27.92 -4.73
C VAL A 340 -23.81 -28.03 -5.78
N GLY A 341 -23.52 -29.23 -6.26
CA GLY A 341 -22.58 -29.44 -7.37
C GLY A 341 -22.94 -28.65 -8.62
N ARG A 342 -24.21 -28.75 -9.07
CA ARG A 342 -24.71 -28.13 -10.30
C ARG A 342 -25.07 -26.63 -10.19
N GLU A 343 -25.54 -26.17 -9.03
CA GLU A 343 -26.11 -24.82 -8.85
C GLU A 343 -25.16 -23.86 -8.11
N VAL A 344 -24.02 -24.34 -7.58
CA VAL A 344 -23.05 -23.51 -6.84
C VAL A 344 -21.61 -23.75 -7.30
N LEU A 345 -21.18 -25.00 -7.46
CA LEU A 345 -19.75 -25.35 -7.54
C LEU A 345 -19.16 -25.40 -8.96
N ALA A 346 -19.98 -25.80 -9.94
CA ALA A 346 -19.57 -26.00 -11.33
C ALA A 346 -20.31 -25.05 -12.28
N ASP A 347 -19.57 -24.38 -13.17
CA ASP A 347 -20.17 -23.70 -14.31
C ASP A 347 -20.60 -24.73 -15.37
N PRO A 348 -21.89 -24.82 -15.74
CA PRO A 348 -22.41 -25.87 -16.62
C PRO A 348 -21.99 -25.74 -18.10
N VAL A 349 -21.17 -24.74 -18.46
CA VAL A 349 -20.60 -24.54 -19.80
C VAL A 349 -19.14 -24.99 -19.88
N VAL A 350 -18.35 -24.85 -18.81
CA VAL A 350 -16.89 -25.08 -18.83
C VAL A 350 -16.37 -26.12 -17.82
N ASP A 351 -17.09 -26.39 -16.74
CA ASP A 351 -16.69 -27.38 -15.73
C ASP A 351 -17.35 -28.75 -15.96
N GLU A 352 -16.59 -29.84 -15.80
CA GLU A 352 -17.12 -31.14 -15.42
C GLU A 352 -17.09 -31.30 -13.90
N TRP A 353 -18.03 -32.05 -13.33
CA TRP A 353 -18.06 -32.30 -11.89
C TRP A 353 -18.58 -33.70 -11.55
N ARG A 354 -18.21 -34.20 -10.37
CA ARG A 354 -18.53 -35.56 -9.89
C ARG A 354 -18.67 -35.61 -8.37
N VAL A 355 -19.58 -36.46 -7.89
CA VAL A 355 -19.77 -36.75 -6.45
C VAL A 355 -18.99 -38.01 -6.07
N GLY A 356 -18.26 -37.96 -4.95
CA GLY A 356 -17.51 -39.08 -4.38
C GLY A 356 -15.99 -38.94 -4.43
N VAL A 357 -15.31 -40.05 -4.14
CA VAL A 357 -13.87 -40.25 -4.38
C VAL A 357 -13.71 -40.90 -5.76
N PRO A 358 -12.67 -40.57 -6.56
CA PRO A 358 -12.44 -41.21 -7.86
C PRO A 358 -12.13 -42.69 -7.74
N GLU A 359 -12.23 -43.39 -8.88
CA GLU A 359 -11.58 -44.68 -9.07
C GLU A 359 -10.04 -44.52 -9.08
N GLU A 360 -9.28 -45.62 -9.13
CA GLU A 360 -7.81 -45.57 -9.19
C GLU A 360 -7.32 -44.70 -10.38
N PRO A 361 -6.23 -43.91 -10.21
CA PRO A 361 -5.76 -43.03 -11.26
C PRO A 361 -5.30 -43.82 -12.49
N PRO A 362 -5.41 -43.24 -13.71
CA PRO A 362 -4.92 -43.89 -14.92
C PRO A 362 -3.43 -44.25 -14.83
N ALA A 363 -3.03 -45.35 -15.45
CA ALA A 363 -1.63 -45.76 -15.50
C ALA A 363 -0.75 -44.66 -16.14
N GLY A 364 0.25 -44.17 -15.39
CA GLY A 364 1.07 -43.02 -15.79
C GLY A 364 0.61 -41.67 -15.24
N VAL A 365 -0.37 -41.64 -14.32
CA VAL A 365 -0.83 -40.44 -13.63
C VAL A 365 -0.54 -40.54 -12.12
N THR A 366 0.29 -39.64 -11.61
CA THR A 366 0.48 -39.45 -10.16
C THR A 366 -0.58 -38.48 -9.63
N VAL A 367 -1.11 -38.75 -8.44
CA VAL A 367 -2.10 -37.89 -7.78
C VAL A 367 -1.47 -37.21 -6.57
N VAL A 368 -1.65 -35.89 -6.48
CA VAL A 368 -1.34 -35.12 -5.27
C VAL A 368 -2.58 -34.35 -4.84
N GLU A 369 -3.01 -34.53 -3.60
CA GLU A 369 -4.07 -33.72 -2.98
C GLU A 369 -3.49 -32.78 -1.93
N VAL A 370 -3.87 -31.51 -2.01
CA VAL A 370 -3.36 -30.40 -1.18
C VAL A 370 -4.55 -29.67 -0.56
N ALA A 371 -4.54 -29.47 0.74
CA ALA A 371 -5.62 -28.81 1.49
C ALA A 371 -5.04 -27.82 2.51
N LEU A 372 -5.82 -26.83 2.92
CA LEU A 372 -5.42 -25.90 3.98
C LEU A 372 -5.18 -26.64 5.32
N ARG A 373 -4.24 -26.14 6.12
CA ARG A 373 -4.02 -26.61 7.49
C ARG A 373 -5.20 -26.21 8.39
N PRO A 374 -5.53 -27.00 9.44
CA PRO A 374 -6.64 -26.68 10.32
C PRO A 374 -6.43 -25.32 11.01
N GLY A 375 -7.34 -24.40 10.76
CA GLY A 375 -7.33 -23.06 11.34
C GLY A 375 -6.83 -21.94 10.43
N VAL A 376 -6.37 -22.24 9.21
CA VAL A 376 -6.20 -21.22 8.15
C VAL A 376 -7.58 -20.82 7.60
N THR A 377 -7.73 -19.57 7.13
CA THR A 377 -8.99 -19.07 6.55
C THR A 377 -9.33 -19.79 5.23
N ASP A 378 -10.29 -20.71 5.25
CA ASP A 378 -10.92 -21.24 4.04
C ASP A 378 -12.09 -20.35 3.60
N THR A 379 -11.77 -19.29 2.84
CA THR A 379 -12.76 -18.33 2.34
C THR A 379 -13.72 -18.98 1.33
N GLU A 380 -13.28 -19.95 0.52
CA GLU A 380 -14.12 -20.65 -0.45
C GLU A 380 -15.13 -21.58 0.26
N ALA A 381 -14.71 -22.31 1.29
CA ALA A 381 -15.61 -23.06 2.17
C ALA A 381 -16.64 -22.15 2.85
N ARG A 382 -16.25 -21.00 3.42
CA ARG A 382 -17.18 -20.08 4.08
C ARG A 382 -18.26 -19.52 3.12
N GLN A 383 -17.89 -19.20 1.87
CA GLN A 383 -18.90 -18.78 0.88
C GLN A 383 -19.76 -19.96 0.40
N LEU A 384 -19.25 -21.20 0.39
CA LEU A 384 -20.02 -22.40 0.09
C LEU A 384 -21.02 -22.76 1.21
N GLU A 385 -20.64 -22.62 2.49
CA GLU A 385 -21.54 -22.76 3.65
C GLU A 385 -22.68 -21.74 3.58
N ARG A 386 -22.33 -20.47 3.25
CA ARG A 386 -23.30 -19.40 3.02
C ARG A 386 -24.24 -19.73 1.86
N ALA A 387 -23.72 -20.14 0.71
CA ALA A 387 -24.52 -20.50 -0.46
C ALA A 387 -25.46 -21.67 -0.14
N CYS A 388 -24.99 -22.69 0.58
CA CYS A 388 -25.84 -23.76 1.10
C CYS A 388 -26.99 -23.22 1.96
N ALA A 389 -26.70 -22.32 2.91
CA ALA A 389 -27.72 -21.70 3.75
C ALA A 389 -28.76 -20.88 2.94
N GLU A 390 -28.31 -20.11 1.94
CA GLU A 390 -29.20 -19.36 1.02
C GLU A 390 -30.07 -20.30 0.14
N LEU A 391 -29.58 -21.49 -0.20
CA LEU A 391 -30.35 -22.55 -0.89
C LEU A 391 -31.35 -23.29 0.03
N GLY A 392 -31.34 -23.01 1.34
CA GLY A 392 -32.17 -23.65 2.37
C GLY A 392 -31.48 -24.78 3.15
N LEU A 393 -30.21 -25.08 2.84
CA LEU A 393 -29.38 -26.15 3.41
C LEU A 393 -28.56 -25.61 4.59
N ALA A 394 -29.24 -25.14 5.63
CA ALA A 394 -28.59 -24.55 6.80
C ALA A 394 -27.87 -25.60 7.68
N GLY A 395 -26.72 -25.24 8.24
CA GLY A 395 -25.93 -26.10 9.12
C GLY A 395 -24.98 -27.08 8.41
N VAL A 396 -24.84 -26.95 7.08
CA VAL A 396 -23.72 -27.54 6.33
C VAL A 396 -22.41 -26.88 6.76
N ARG A 397 -21.36 -27.69 6.90
CA ARG A 397 -19.97 -27.25 7.01
C ARG A 397 -19.18 -27.66 5.78
N ALA A 398 -18.19 -26.87 5.38
CA ALA A 398 -17.34 -27.15 4.22
C ALA A 398 -15.84 -27.13 4.56
N VAL A 399 -15.05 -27.88 3.77
CA VAL A 399 -13.58 -27.80 3.69
C VAL A 399 -13.19 -27.97 2.22
N THR A 400 -12.29 -27.13 1.70
CA THR A 400 -11.77 -27.24 0.34
C THR A 400 -10.42 -27.95 0.26
N ALA A 401 -10.12 -28.48 -0.93
CA ALA A 401 -8.82 -28.98 -1.31
C ALA A 401 -8.61 -28.85 -2.84
N ARG A 402 -7.36 -28.95 -3.27
CA ARG A 402 -6.95 -29.04 -4.67
C ARG A 402 -6.42 -30.43 -4.94
N ARG A 403 -6.80 -31.04 -6.06
CA ARG A 403 -6.30 -32.33 -6.53
C ARG A 403 -5.62 -32.14 -7.87
N TYR A 404 -4.33 -32.44 -7.91
CA TYR A 404 -3.50 -32.43 -9.11
C TYR A 404 -3.37 -33.86 -9.63
N GLU A 405 -3.79 -34.09 -10.87
CA GLU A 405 -3.56 -35.33 -11.62
C GLU A 405 -2.43 -35.05 -12.61
N LEU A 406 -1.24 -35.59 -12.32
CA LEU A 406 0.03 -35.28 -12.96
C LEU A 406 0.40 -36.41 -13.94
N ALA A 407 0.34 -36.16 -15.24
CA ALA A 407 0.64 -37.14 -16.27
C ALA A 407 2.08 -36.99 -16.77
N GLY A 408 2.84 -38.08 -16.75
CA GLY A 408 4.24 -38.10 -17.22
C GLY A 408 5.08 -39.18 -16.53
N SER A 409 6.34 -39.33 -16.96
CA SER A 409 7.27 -40.31 -16.38
C SER A 409 7.99 -39.76 -15.14
N LEU A 410 7.21 -39.37 -14.13
CA LEU A 410 7.70 -38.77 -12.89
C LEU A 410 8.37 -39.80 -11.98
N THR A 411 9.48 -39.44 -11.36
CA THR A 411 10.08 -40.15 -10.23
C THR A 411 9.53 -39.64 -8.90
N ASP A 412 9.71 -40.38 -7.81
CA ASP A 412 9.30 -39.93 -6.46
C ASP A 412 9.94 -38.57 -6.11
N THR A 413 11.21 -38.37 -6.47
CA THR A 413 11.94 -37.11 -6.29
C THR A 413 11.43 -35.96 -7.16
N ASP A 414 10.89 -36.25 -8.36
CA ASP A 414 10.18 -35.24 -9.15
C ASP A 414 8.90 -34.80 -8.45
N VAL A 415 8.14 -35.76 -7.88
CA VAL A 415 6.89 -35.50 -7.16
C VAL A 415 7.16 -34.70 -5.87
N GLU A 416 8.15 -35.11 -5.07
CA GLU A 416 8.61 -34.36 -3.88
C GLU A 416 8.99 -32.91 -4.24
N ARG A 417 9.73 -32.71 -5.34
CA ARG A 417 10.13 -31.38 -5.80
C ARG A 417 8.93 -30.56 -6.28
N LEU A 418 8.01 -31.15 -7.05
CA LEU A 418 6.78 -30.48 -7.48
C LEU A 418 5.91 -30.06 -6.29
N VAL A 419 5.76 -30.92 -5.29
CA VAL A 419 5.01 -30.62 -4.06
C VAL A 419 5.59 -29.39 -3.36
N ALA A 420 6.88 -29.42 -3.00
CA ALA A 420 7.50 -28.35 -2.22
C ALA A 420 7.66 -27.02 -2.98
N ARG A 421 7.81 -27.06 -4.32
CA ARG A 421 8.10 -25.87 -5.14
C ARG A 421 6.93 -25.32 -5.96
N VAL A 422 5.87 -26.09 -6.22
CA VAL A 422 4.79 -25.71 -7.15
C VAL A 422 3.37 -25.98 -6.62
N LEU A 423 3.11 -27.17 -6.07
CA LEU A 423 1.74 -27.64 -5.82
C LEU A 423 1.19 -27.24 -4.44
N ALA A 424 2.07 -27.14 -3.45
CA ALA A 424 1.73 -26.86 -2.06
C ALA A 424 2.58 -25.70 -1.49
N ASN A 425 1.99 -24.96 -0.55
CA ASN A 425 2.73 -24.12 0.38
C ASN A 425 2.65 -24.72 1.78
N ASP A 426 3.65 -25.52 2.17
CA ASP A 426 3.68 -26.25 3.44
C ASP A 426 3.54 -25.34 4.69
N THR A 427 3.73 -24.03 4.57
CA THR A 427 3.40 -23.03 5.60
C THR A 427 1.93 -23.07 6.01
N ILE A 428 1.02 -22.97 5.03
CA ILE A 428 -0.43 -22.84 5.21
C ILE A 428 -1.22 -24.10 4.78
N GLU A 429 -0.58 -25.01 4.06
CA GLU A 429 -1.20 -26.19 3.46
C GLU A 429 -0.56 -27.49 3.97
N ARG A 430 -1.30 -28.58 3.77
CA ARG A 430 -0.84 -29.96 3.90
C ARG A 430 -1.10 -30.70 2.60
N HIS A 431 -0.26 -31.67 2.29
CA HIS A 431 -0.35 -32.45 1.06
C HIS A 431 -0.37 -33.96 1.34
N ALA A 432 -0.84 -34.74 0.37
CA ALA A 432 -0.73 -36.19 0.34
C ALA A 432 -0.58 -36.67 -1.11
N VAL A 433 0.30 -37.64 -1.35
CA VAL A 433 0.30 -38.40 -2.61
C VAL A 433 -0.86 -39.40 -2.53
N GLY A 434 -1.88 -39.24 -3.37
CA GLY A 434 -3.16 -39.94 -3.28
C GLY A 434 -4.32 -39.04 -2.87
N VAL A 435 -5.15 -39.49 -1.93
CA VAL A 435 -6.37 -38.79 -1.47
C VAL A 435 -6.18 -38.29 -0.03
N LEU A 436 -6.64 -37.08 0.26
CA LEU A 436 -6.48 -36.45 1.57
C LEU A 436 -7.79 -36.43 2.39
N ASP A 437 -7.71 -36.75 3.69
CA ASP A 437 -8.87 -36.77 4.60
C ASP A 437 -9.25 -35.34 5.08
N PRO A 438 -10.55 -34.96 5.06
CA PRO A 438 -10.99 -33.65 5.54
C PRO A 438 -11.02 -33.60 7.08
N GLU A 439 -10.38 -32.58 7.63
CA GLU A 439 -10.41 -32.29 9.07
C GLU A 439 -11.31 -31.10 9.37
N PHE A 440 -12.34 -31.34 10.18
CA PHE A 440 -13.20 -30.31 10.74
C PHE A 440 -12.79 -30.15 12.21
N THR A 441 -12.35 -28.95 12.61
CA THR A 441 -11.90 -28.66 13.98
C THR A 441 -12.99 -28.96 15.02
N SER A 442 -12.62 -29.55 16.16
CA SER A 442 -13.61 -30.07 17.13
C SER A 442 -13.10 -30.22 18.58
N ASP A 443 -12.10 -29.47 19.02
CA ASP A 443 -11.62 -29.49 20.42
C ASP A 443 -12.06 -28.25 21.19
N ASP A 444 -13.13 -28.40 21.98
CA ASP A 444 -13.76 -27.29 22.75
C ASP A 444 -12.97 -26.88 24.02
N ARG A 445 -11.74 -27.39 24.21
CA ARG A 445 -10.97 -27.17 25.45
C ARG A 445 -10.16 -25.87 25.43
N THR A 446 -10.75 -24.77 25.88
CA THR A 446 -10.04 -23.52 26.21
C THR A 446 -8.84 -23.78 27.16
N PRO A 447 -7.61 -23.42 26.77
CA PRO A 447 -6.44 -23.48 27.67
C PRO A 447 -6.59 -22.56 28.90
N PRO A 448 -6.03 -22.94 30.06
CA PRO A 448 -6.09 -22.12 31.27
C PRO A 448 -5.08 -20.97 31.22
N VAL A 449 -5.55 -19.76 31.53
CA VAL A 449 -4.72 -18.54 31.72
C VAL A 449 -3.62 -18.80 32.75
N GLU A 450 -2.37 -18.66 32.32
CA GLU A 450 -1.15 -18.84 33.09
C GLU A 450 -0.90 -17.67 34.07
N ILE A 451 0.05 -17.87 34.98
CA ILE A 451 0.59 -16.84 35.87
C ILE A 451 2.11 -16.92 35.74
N VAL A 452 2.76 -15.84 35.29
CA VAL A 452 4.18 -15.87 34.89
C VAL A 452 5.05 -15.20 35.96
N PRO A 453 5.88 -15.94 36.73
CA PRO A 453 6.64 -15.35 37.83
C PRO A 453 7.86 -14.55 37.33
N LEU A 454 7.81 -13.22 37.46
CA LEU A 454 8.97 -12.34 37.24
C LEU A 454 9.86 -12.18 38.50
N ALA A 455 9.31 -12.41 39.68
CA ALA A 455 9.96 -12.12 40.94
C ALA A 455 11.16 -13.06 41.21
N GLY A 456 12.35 -12.47 41.36
CA GLY A 456 13.58 -13.21 41.62
C GLY A 456 14.37 -13.63 40.37
N LEU A 457 13.90 -13.27 39.17
CA LEU A 457 14.72 -13.32 37.96
C LEU A 457 15.75 -12.18 37.97
N ASP A 458 16.95 -12.47 37.45
CA ASP A 458 17.95 -11.46 37.11
C ASP A 458 17.85 -11.08 35.61
N ASP A 459 18.76 -10.22 35.13
CA ASP A 459 18.82 -9.80 33.73
C ASP A 459 18.85 -10.97 32.74
N ALA A 460 19.55 -12.06 33.08
CA ALA A 460 19.67 -13.24 32.24
C ALA A 460 18.36 -14.04 32.24
N GLY A 461 17.73 -14.22 33.41
CA GLY A 461 16.41 -14.84 33.54
C GLY A 461 15.30 -14.07 32.85
N LEU A 462 15.33 -12.73 32.88
CA LEU A 462 14.38 -11.87 32.17
C LEU A 462 14.58 -11.94 30.64
N ALA A 463 15.82 -11.89 30.16
CA ALA A 463 16.13 -12.03 28.73
C ALA A 463 15.74 -13.43 28.19
N GLU A 464 15.97 -14.47 28.98
CA GLU A 464 15.60 -15.85 28.64
C GLU A 464 14.08 -16.06 28.64
N LEU A 465 13.36 -15.44 29.59
CA LEU A 465 11.90 -15.45 29.58
C LEU A 465 11.34 -14.74 28.34
N SER A 466 11.92 -13.60 27.94
CA SER A 466 11.53 -12.84 26.76
C SER A 466 11.71 -13.66 25.47
N ARG A 467 12.90 -14.24 25.26
CA ARG A 467 13.18 -15.14 24.12
C ARG A 467 12.22 -16.33 24.07
N ARG A 468 12.10 -17.08 25.17
CA ARG A 468 11.30 -18.32 25.23
C ARG A 468 9.79 -18.10 25.09
N ARG A 469 9.32 -16.85 25.11
CA ARG A 469 7.93 -16.44 24.86
C ARG A 469 7.74 -15.60 23.59
N LEU A 470 8.80 -15.38 22.79
CA LEU A 470 8.76 -14.54 21.57
C LEU A 470 8.24 -13.11 21.81
N LEU A 471 8.50 -12.54 23.01
CA LEU A 471 8.01 -11.22 23.41
C LEU A 471 8.73 -10.06 22.70
N SER A 472 9.92 -10.29 22.15
CA SER A 472 10.81 -9.26 21.56
C SER A 472 11.07 -8.04 22.47
N LEU A 473 10.96 -8.24 23.79
CA LEU A 473 11.22 -7.23 24.83
C LEU A 473 12.67 -7.29 25.33
N ASP A 474 13.31 -6.12 25.46
CA ASP A 474 14.67 -6.00 26.00
C ASP A 474 14.73 -6.07 27.54
N VAL A 475 15.93 -6.12 28.11
CA VAL A 475 16.13 -6.26 29.56
C VAL A 475 15.64 -5.04 30.35
N ALA A 476 15.70 -3.83 29.79
CA ALA A 476 15.18 -2.63 30.46
C ALA A 476 13.64 -2.59 30.40
N GLU A 477 13.06 -3.00 29.28
CA GLU A 477 11.62 -3.17 29.10
C GLU A 477 11.07 -4.22 30.08
N MET A 478 11.64 -5.44 30.10
CA MET A 478 11.28 -6.52 31.03
C MET A 478 11.47 -6.16 32.51
N ARG A 479 12.54 -5.43 32.86
CA ARG A 479 12.73 -4.90 34.23
C ARG A 479 11.62 -3.93 34.63
N THR A 480 11.20 -3.05 33.72
CA THR A 480 10.17 -2.04 34.00
C THR A 480 8.82 -2.69 34.28
N ILE A 481 8.51 -3.75 33.53
CA ILE A 481 7.34 -4.61 33.76
C ILE A 481 7.46 -5.34 35.11
N ALA A 482 8.61 -5.96 35.40
CA ALA A 482 8.85 -6.63 36.69
C ALA A 482 8.70 -5.68 37.89
N ASP A 483 9.23 -4.46 37.79
CA ASP A 483 9.09 -3.42 38.81
C ASP A 483 7.63 -2.93 38.95
N HIS A 484 6.83 -2.91 37.88
CA HIS A 484 5.39 -2.63 37.98
C HIS A 484 4.67 -3.73 38.78
N PHE A 485 4.80 -4.99 38.38
CA PHE A 485 4.12 -6.11 39.03
C PHE A 485 4.60 -6.34 40.48
N ALA A 486 5.88 -6.07 40.77
CA ALA A 486 6.40 -6.04 42.15
C ALA A 486 5.75 -4.93 43.02
N ARG A 487 5.36 -3.79 42.44
CA ARG A 487 4.63 -2.71 43.13
C ARG A 487 3.14 -3.03 43.32
N GLU A 488 2.50 -3.68 42.34
CA GLU A 488 1.12 -4.19 42.47
C GLU A 488 1.04 -5.37 43.47
N GLY A 489 2.17 -6.02 43.78
CA GLY A 489 2.26 -7.10 44.75
C GLY A 489 1.79 -8.46 44.23
N ARG A 490 1.73 -8.64 42.91
CA ARG A 490 1.28 -9.86 42.21
C ARG A 490 2.15 -10.13 40.98
N PRO A 491 2.34 -11.40 40.57
CA PRO A 491 2.83 -11.69 39.22
C PRO A 491 1.82 -11.27 38.14
N PRO A 492 2.28 -11.06 36.88
CA PRO A 492 1.41 -10.95 35.72
C PRO A 492 0.77 -12.29 35.34
N THR A 493 -0.30 -12.22 34.52
CA THR A 493 -0.78 -13.35 33.70
C THR A 493 0.12 -13.55 32.46
N ASP A 494 -0.22 -14.56 31.65
CA ASP A 494 0.22 -14.62 30.25
C ASP A 494 -0.26 -13.37 29.48
N ALA A 495 -1.58 -13.15 29.38
CA ALA A 495 -2.19 -12.07 28.60
C ALA A 495 -1.64 -10.68 28.93
N GLU A 496 -1.23 -10.41 30.16
CA GLU A 496 -0.61 -9.14 30.57
C GLU A 496 0.81 -8.97 30.01
N LEU A 497 1.63 -10.02 30.00
CA LEU A 497 2.95 -9.96 29.38
C LEU A 497 2.85 -9.84 27.86
N GLU A 498 1.96 -10.61 27.24
CA GLU A 498 1.75 -10.53 25.79
C GLU A 498 1.21 -9.13 25.41
N THR A 499 0.29 -8.54 26.19
CA THR A 499 -0.18 -7.14 26.01
C THR A 499 0.98 -6.14 26.06
N PHE A 500 1.87 -6.22 27.07
CA PHE A 500 3.05 -5.35 27.13
C PHE A 500 4.01 -5.58 25.95
N ALA A 501 4.25 -6.83 25.55
CA ALA A 501 5.12 -7.18 24.43
C ALA A 501 4.62 -6.61 23.10
N GLN A 502 3.32 -6.71 22.87
CA GLN A 502 2.62 -6.18 21.71
C GLN A 502 2.65 -4.64 21.69
N THR A 503 2.17 -3.99 22.74
CA THR A 503 2.07 -2.52 22.78
C THR A 503 3.45 -1.86 22.82
N TRP A 504 4.49 -2.53 23.34
CA TRP A 504 5.88 -2.07 23.30
C TRP A 504 6.70 -2.72 22.17
N SER A 505 6.08 -3.31 21.14
CA SER A 505 6.79 -3.82 19.96
C SER A 505 7.47 -2.70 19.16
N GLU A 506 8.40 -3.02 18.25
CA GLU A 506 8.95 -1.98 17.37
C GLU A 506 7.84 -1.39 16.47
N HIS A 507 6.98 -2.28 15.96
CA HIS A 507 5.90 -2.00 15.02
C HIS A 507 4.83 -1.02 15.55
N CYS A 508 4.45 -1.10 16.84
CA CYS A 508 3.34 -0.30 17.39
C CYS A 508 3.76 1.06 17.98
N VAL A 509 5.01 1.19 18.44
CA VAL A 509 5.48 2.43 19.11
C VAL A 509 6.71 3.06 18.48
N HIS A 510 7.31 2.45 17.44
CA HIS A 510 8.41 3.01 16.66
C HIS A 510 9.61 3.39 17.55
N LYS A 511 10.08 2.45 18.37
CA LYS A 511 11.03 2.70 19.49
C LYS A 511 12.34 3.35 19.02
N THR A 512 12.82 2.97 17.84
CA THR A 512 13.97 3.55 17.13
C THR A 512 13.69 4.98 16.69
N PHE A 513 12.54 5.25 16.05
CA PHE A 513 12.16 6.60 15.65
C PHE A 513 11.89 7.53 16.84
N ARG A 514 11.53 6.98 18.00
CA ARG A 514 11.45 7.69 19.29
C ARG A 514 12.77 7.70 20.08
N ALA A 515 13.85 7.04 19.65
CA ALA A 515 15.08 6.92 20.44
C ALA A 515 15.83 8.25 20.63
N ARG A 516 16.89 8.24 21.43
CA ARG A 516 17.97 9.25 21.38
C ARG A 516 19.19 8.67 20.69
N ILE A 517 19.63 9.32 19.62
CA ILE A 517 20.65 8.78 18.72
C ILE A 517 21.89 9.68 18.77
N GLN A 518 23.07 9.09 18.98
CA GLN A 518 24.36 9.77 18.81
C GLN A 518 24.91 9.41 17.43
N LEU A 519 24.81 10.33 16.46
CA LEU A 519 25.35 10.11 15.11
C LEU A 519 26.81 10.58 15.02
N GLU A 520 27.66 9.75 14.42
CA GLU A 520 29.01 10.06 13.96
C GLU A 520 29.08 9.96 12.44
N VAL A 521 29.51 11.04 11.76
CA VAL A 521 29.70 11.04 10.29
C VAL A 521 31.18 11.13 9.97
N ALA A 522 31.69 10.14 9.24
CA ALA A 522 33.08 10.02 8.83
C ALA A 522 33.27 10.25 7.32
N GLY A 523 34.42 10.83 6.97
CA GLY A 523 34.87 10.92 5.59
C GLY A 523 35.36 9.57 5.03
N PRO A 524 35.67 9.52 3.72
CA PRO A 524 36.12 8.27 3.08
C PRO A 524 37.50 7.80 3.56
N ASP A 525 38.29 8.70 4.13
CA ASP A 525 39.54 8.40 4.84
C ASP A 525 39.32 7.84 6.27
N GLY A 526 38.08 7.79 6.74
CA GLY A 526 37.71 7.40 8.11
C GLY A 526 37.87 8.53 9.13
N THR A 527 38.16 9.77 8.71
CA THR A 527 38.20 10.90 9.64
C THR A 527 36.78 11.30 10.06
N VAL A 528 36.51 11.35 11.36
CA VAL A 528 35.24 11.86 11.89
C VAL A 528 35.15 13.35 11.56
N ARG A 529 34.16 13.71 10.73
CA ARG A 529 33.89 15.09 10.31
C ARG A 529 32.85 15.74 11.21
N GLU A 530 31.91 14.97 11.72
CA GLU A 530 30.79 15.47 12.51
C GLU A 530 30.33 14.50 13.59
N ARG A 531 29.78 15.03 14.68
CA ARG A 531 29.04 14.28 15.71
C ARG A 531 27.86 15.11 16.23
N ARG A 532 26.66 14.53 16.34
CA ARG A 532 25.45 15.19 16.87
C ARG A 532 24.53 14.24 17.64
N GLU A 533 23.82 14.75 18.64
CA GLU A 533 22.69 14.06 19.30
C GLU A 533 21.38 14.43 18.57
N ILE A 534 20.54 13.44 18.28
CA ILE A 534 19.24 13.58 17.65
C ILE A 534 18.18 13.06 18.62
N ASP A 535 17.22 13.92 18.98
CA ASP A 535 16.22 13.66 20.04
C ASP A 535 14.92 13.03 19.49
N GLY A 536 15.04 12.12 18.52
CA GLY A 536 13.93 11.39 17.88
C GLY A 536 13.76 11.73 16.40
N LEU A 537 13.68 10.70 15.55
CA LEU A 537 13.49 10.81 14.10
C LEU A 537 12.05 11.23 13.75
N LEU A 538 11.05 10.63 14.40
CA LEU A 538 9.64 11.02 14.25
C LEU A 538 9.39 12.49 14.66
N ALA A 539 10.11 12.96 15.69
CA ALA A 539 10.04 14.36 16.12
C ALA A 539 10.63 15.32 15.08
N LEU A 540 11.69 14.91 14.36
CA LEU A 540 12.27 15.69 13.26
C LEU A 540 11.30 15.80 12.08
N LEU A 541 10.70 14.69 11.63
CA LEU A 541 9.71 14.69 10.54
C LEU A 541 8.47 15.52 10.91
N ARG A 542 7.89 15.27 12.07
CA ARG A 542 6.73 16.03 12.58
C ARG A 542 7.02 17.53 12.68
N SER A 543 8.23 17.92 13.07
CA SER A 543 8.61 19.35 13.13
C SER A 543 8.48 20.08 11.78
N VAL A 544 8.63 19.37 10.65
CA VAL A 544 8.45 19.95 9.31
C VAL A 544 6.97 20.19 9.02
N THR A 545 6.12 19.24 9.35
CA THR A 545 4.68 19.35 9.15
C THR A 545 4.05 20.39 10.08
N ASP A 546 4.51 20.47 11.33
CA ASP A 546 4.14 21.53 12.28
C ASP A 546 4.66 22.92 11.85
N GLU A 547 5.80 22.99 11.12
CA GLU A 547 6.37 24.23 10.56
C GLU A 547 5.63 24.72 9.30
N LEU A 548 5.23 23.78 8.42
CA LEU A 548 4.53 24.09 7.17
C LEU A 548 3.02 24.34 7.37
N ALA A 549 2.37 23.52 8.21
CA ALA A 549 0.98 23.60 8.65
C ALA A 549 -0.02 24.22 7.65
N PRO A 550 -0.14 23.71 6.41
CA PRO A 550 -1.00 24.32 5.40
C PRO A 550 -2.48 24.17 5.78
N ALA A 551 -3.30 25.19 5.50
CA ALA A 551 -4.72 25.23 5.92
C ALA A 551 -5.64 24.16 5.30
N TRP A 552 -5.13 23.36 4.36
CA TRP A 552 -5.80 22.18 3.81
C TRP A 552 -5.43 20.88 4.54
N LEU A 553 -4.43 20.86 5.44
CA LEU A 553 -4.15 19.71 6.28
C LEU A 553 -5.29 19.48 7.28
N ARG A 554 -5.62 18.22 7.57
CA ARG A 554 -6.65 17.84 8.55
C ARG A 554 -6.08 17.01 9.68
N SER A 555 -5.33 15.96 9.34
CA SER A 555 -4.65 15.10 10.31
C SER A 555 -3.30 14.61 9.79
N ALA A 556 -2.34 14.49 10.71
CA ALA A 556 -1.02 13.91 10.48
C ALA A 556 -0.42 13.37 11.80
N PHE A 557 0.25 12.21 11.73
CA PHE A 557 0.94 11.57 12.86
C PHE A 557 0.09 11.33 14.13
N VAL A 558 -1.23 11.14 13.99
CA VAL A 558 -2.15 10.88 15.13
C VAL A 558 -3.23 9.83 14.86
N ASP A 559 -3.73 9.73 13.62
CA ASP A 559 -4.74 8.72 13.22
C ASP A 559 -4.11 7.65 12.30
N ASN A 560 -4.85 6.56 12.02
CA ASN A 560 -4.46 5.46 11.12
C ASN A 560 -3.97 5.92 9.72
N ALA A 561 -4.49 7.03 9.20
CA ALA A 561 -4.16 7.55 7.87
C ALA A 561 -4.02 9.09 7.88
N GLY A 562 -3.19 9.62 6.98
CA GLY A 562 -3.02 11.06 6.82
C GLY A 562 -4.22 11.67 6.08
N ILE A 563 -4.77 12.79 6.57
CA ILE A 563 -6.00 13.38 6.03
C ILE A 563 -5.77 14.82 5.54
N VAL A 564 -6.22 15.11 4.32
CA VAL A 564 -6.11 16.43 3.67
C VAL A 564 -7.42 16.84 2.99
N ALA A 565 -7.66 18.14 2.86
CA ALA A 565 -8.82 18.69 2.17
C ALA A 565 -8.67 18.54 0.65
N PHE A 566 -9.60 17.83 0.01
CA PHE A 566 -9.73 17.79 -1.44
C PHE A 566 -10.47 19.04 -1.95
N ASP A 567 -11.61 19.36 -1.32
CA ASP A 567 -12.36 20.61 -1.50
C ASP A 567 -12.96 21.13 -0.19
N ASP A 568 -13.92 22.06 -0.25
CA ASP A 568 -14.55 22.68 0.93
C ASP A 568 -15.56 21.77 1.64
N THR A 569 -15.85 20.59 1.07
CA THR A 569 -16.87 19.63 1.50
C THR A 569 -16.39 18.18 1.57
N THR A 570 -15.26 17.87 0.93
CA THR A 570 -14.66 16.55 0.83
C THR A 570 -13.21 16.60 1.31
N ASP A 571 -12.88 15.77 2.29
CA ASP A 571 -11.49 15.44 2.66
C ASP A 571 -11.10 14.09 2.01
N VAL A 572 -9.80 13.84 1.91
CA VAL A 572 -9.19 12.60 1.38
C VAL A 572 -8.22 12.06 2.44
N ALA A 573 -8.30 10.75 2.65
CA ALA A 573 -7.39 9.98 3.49
C ALA A 573 -6.43 9.16 2.62
N ILE A 574 -5.18 9.03 3.05
CA ILE A 574 -4.18 8.15 2.43
C ILE A 574 -3.29 7.50 3.50
N LYS A 575 -2.97 6.22 3.28
CA LYS A 575 -1.99 5.46 4.04
C LYS A 575 -1.17 4.59 3.09
N VAL A 576 0.08 4.35 3.46
CA VAL A 576 0.96 3.32 2.89
C VAL A 576 1.54 2.53 4.05
N GLU A 577 1.70 1.24 3.82
CA GLU A 577 2.13 0.22 4.78
C GLU A 577 3.06 -0.80 4.10
N THR A 578 3.72 -1.65 4.89
CA THR A 578 4.72 -2.63 4.40
C THR A 578 4.43 -4.03 4.92
N HIS A 579 4.53 -5.05 4.05
CA HIS A 579 4.29 -6.44 4.43
C HIS A 579 5.41 -7.41 3.99
N ASN A 580 6.66 -7.00 4.25
CA ASN A 580 7.90 -7.59 3.76
C ASN A 580 8.12 -9.05 4.22
N HIS A 581 8.40 -9.28 5.52
CA HIS A 581 8.68 -10.62 6.05
C HIS A 581 7.57 -11.63 5.77
N PRO A 582 6.26 -11.33 5.94
CA PRO A 582 5.19 -12.26 5.56
C PRO A 582 5.23 -12.65 4.08
N SER A 583 5.53 -11.69 3.19
CA SER A 583 5.65 -11.93 1.75
C SER A 583 6.93 -12.65 1.33
N ALA A 584 7.95 -12.70 2.20
CA ALA A 584 9.13 -13.54 2.02
C ALA A 584 8.83 -15.03 2.32
N LEU A 585 7.96 -15.30 3.31
CA LEU A 585 7.61 -16.66 3.76
C LEU A 585 6.44 -17.28 2.97
N GLU A 586 5.39 -16.50 2.71
CA GLU A 586 4.16 -16.91 2.04
C GLU A 586 3.69 -15.74 1.16
N PRO A 587 4.21 -15.64 -0.08
CA PRO A 587 4.10 -14.41 -0.89
C PRO A 587 2.66 -13.98 -1.22
N PHE A 588 1.73 -14.93 -1.34
CA PHE A 588 0.34 -14.64 -1.67
C PHE A 588 -0.40 -14.01 -0.48
N GLY A 589 -0.53 -14.73 0.63
CA GLY A 589 -1.17 -14.27 1.86
C GLY A 589 -0.49 -13.04 2.45
N GLY A 590 0.84 -12.96 2.34
CA GLY A 590 1.63 -11.77 2.66
C GLY A 590 1.11 -10.53 1.95
N ALA A 591 1.11 -10.49 0.62
CA ALA A 591 0.66 -9.30 -0.10
C ALA A 591 -0.87 -9.07 -0.01
N ASN A 592 -1.66 -10.15 -0.04
CA ASN A 592 -3.12 -10.13 0.10
C ASN A 592 -3.57 -9.43 1.39
N THR A 593 -2.94 -9.77 2.53
CA THR A 593 -3.25 -9.15 3.82
C THR A 593 -2.58 -7.80 4.03
N GLY A 594 -1.47 -7.51 3.33
CA GLY A 594 -0.92 -6.16 3.22
C GLY A 594 -1.91 -5.16 2.60
N VAL A 595 -2.60 -5.55 1.52
CA VAL A 595 -3.66 -4.74 0.92
C VAL A 595 -4.85 -4.57 1.86
N GLY A 596 -5.32 -5.64 2.52
CA GLY A 596 -6.40 -5.53 3.51
C GLY A 596 -6.05 -4.64 4.71
N GLY A 597 -4.83 -4.74 5.24
CA GLY A 597 -4.36 -3.88 6.32
C GLY A 597 -4.49 -2.39 5.99
N VAL A 598 -3.91 -1.96 4.87
CA VAL A 598 -3.93 -0.55 4.48
C VAL A 598 -5.31 -0.05 4.06
N VAL A 599 -6.17 -0.93 3.52
CA VAL A 599 -7.57 -0.60 3.27
C VAL A 599 -8.32 -0.38 4.59
N ARG A 600 -8.05 -1.17 5.64
CA ARG A 600 -8.62 -0.94 6.99
C ARG A 600 -8.11 0.33 7.66
N ASP A 601 -6.87 0.74 7.49
CA ASP A 601 -6.41 2.06 7.98
C ASP A 601 -7.28 3.21 7.44
N VAL A 602 -7.63 3.13 6.15
CA VAL A 602 -8.51 4.12 5.48
C VAL A 602 -9.96 4.04 6.01
N ILE A 603 -10.46 2.83 6.31
CA ILE A 603 -11.77 2.64 6.97
C ILE A 603 -11.72 3.13 8.44
N GLY A 604 -10.56 3.01 9.10
CA GLY A 604 -10.27 3.46 10.46
C GLY A 604 -10.38 4.97 10.62
N VAL A 605 -10.01 5.75 9.59
CA VAL A 605 -10.33 7.19 9.53
C VAL A 605 -11.72 7.51 8.96
N SER A 606 -12.66 6.57 9.06
CA SER A 606 -14.04 6.68 8.57
C SER A 606 -14.18 6.98 7.05
N ALA A 607 -13.12 6.83 6.26
CA ALA A 607 -13.15 7.12 4.83
C ALA A 607 -13.64 5.92 4.02
N ARG A 608 -14.34 6.17 2.90
CA ARG A 608 -14.69 5.12 1.94
C ARG A 608 -13.48 4.92 1.01
N PRO A 609 -12.83 3.74 0.97
CA PRO A 609 -11.74 3.48 0.04
C PRO A 609 -12.19 3.66 -1.42
N VAL A 610 -11.31 4.21 -2.26
CA VAL A 610 -11.55 4.52 -3.68
C VAL A 610 -10.49 3.93 -4.63
N ALA A 611 -9.26 3.73 -4.16
CA ALA A 611 -8.15 3.16 -4.93
C ALA A 611 -7.05 2.62 -4.01
N CYS A 612 -6.23 1.71 -4.54
CA CYS A 612 -5.01 1.16 -3.94
C CYS A 612 -3.78 1.53 -4.78
N THR A 613 -2.58 1.31 -4.24
CA THR A 613 -1.29 1.48 -4.92
C THR A 613 -0.30 0.42 -4.44
N ASP A 614 0.58 -0.09 -5.29
CA ASP A 614 1.58 -1.10 -4.93
C ASP A 614 3.00 -0.72 -5.39
N VAL A 615 3.98 -0.80 -4.49
CA VAL A 615 5.39 -0.65 -4.85
C VAL A 615 6.16 -1.86 -4.36
N LEU A 616 6.94 -2.46 -5.26
CA LEU A 616 7.47 -3.81 -5.11
C LEU A 616 8.98 -3.83 -5.34
N CYS A 617 9.73 -4.43 -4.42
CA CYS A 617 11.17 -4.65 -4.59
C CYS A 617 11.49 -6.15 -4.50
N PHE A 618 12.15 -6.70 -5.53
CA PHE A 618 12.42 -8.14 -5.65
C PHE A 618 13.90 -8.44 -5.95
N GLY A 619 14.33 -9.67 -5.65
CA GLY A 619 15.56 -10.21 -6.21
C GLY A 619 15.49 -10.37 -7.73
N PRO A 620 16.63 -10.47 -8.44
CA PRO A 620 16.65 -10.63 -9.89
C PRO A 620 15.83 -11.85 -10.36
N PRO A 621 14.97 -11.71 -11.37
CA PRO A 621 14.07 -12.79 -11.80
C PRO A 621 14.81 -13.91 -12.55
N ASP A 622 16.04 -13.67 -13.00
CA ASP A 622 16.92 -14.61 -13.73
C ASP A 622 18.00 -15.26 -12.86
N LEU A 623 17.94 -15.06 -11.53
CA LEU A 623 18.84 -15.69 -10.56
C LEU A 623 18.91 -17.21 -10.73
N ALA A 624 20.11 -17.79 -10.70
CA ALA A 624 20.31 -19.22 -10.79
C ALA A 624 19.91 -19.94 -9.49
N ASP A 625 19.34 -21.14 -9.62
CA ASP A 625 18.82 -21.94 -8.51
C ASP A 625 19.94 -22.32 -7.51
N GLU A 626 21.17 -22.51 -7.98
CA GLU A 626 22.36 -22.77 -7.18
C GLU A 626 22.96 -21.53 -6.47
N ALA A 627 22.38 -20.34 -6.71
CA ALA A 627 22.77 -19.08 -6.07
C ALA A 627 21.74 -18.59 -5.03
N LEU A 628 20.67 -19.36 -4.78
CA LEU A 628 19.72 -19.09 -3.71
C LEU A 628 20.32 -19.45 -2.33
N PRO A 629 20.15 -18.60 -1.29
CA PRO A 629 20.45 -18.99 0.09
C PRO A 629 19.52 -20.11 0.59
N ASP A 630 20.00 -20.93 1.53
CA ASP A 630 19.19 -22.01 2.11
C ASP A 630 17.91 -21.46 2.78
N GLY A 631 16.77 -22.05 2.44
CA GLY A 631 15.44 -21.65 2.92
C GLY A 631 14.73 -20.58 2.08
N VAL A 632 15.46 -19.76 1.31
CA VAL A 632 14.90 -18.62 0.56
C VAL A 632 14.07 -19.08 -0.65
N LEU A 633 12.90 -18.46 -0.86
CA LEU A 633 12.08 -18.67 -2.06
C LEU A 633 12.69 -17.97 -3.28
N HIS A 634 12.70 -18.65 -4.43
CA HIS A 634 13.18 -18.07 -5.70
C HIS A 634 12.43 -16.77 -6.05
N PRO A 635 13.09 -15.65 -6.44
CA PRO A 635 12.45 -14.35 -6.63
C PRO A 635 11.20 -14.34 -7.54
N ARG A 636 11.18 -15.12 -8.64
CA ARG A 636 9.94 -15.36 -9.43
C ARG A 636 8.74 -15.84 -8.58
N ARG A 637 8.92 -16.86 -7.72
CA ARG A 637 7.85 -17.40 -6.85
C ARG A 637 7.35 -16.34 -5.88
N ILE A 638 8.24 -15.48 -5.39
CA ILE A 638 7.88 -14.33 -4.55
C ILE A 638 7.04 -13.34 -5.37
N ARG A 639 7.57 -12.83 -6.48
CA ARG A 639 6.91 -11.89 -7.38
C ARG A 639 5.51 -12.36 -7.80
N ASP A 640 5.42 -13.55 -8.37
CA ASP A 640 4.19 -14.08 -8.96
C ASP A 640 3.11 -14.31 -7.89
N GLY A 641 3.52 -14.71 -6.67
CA GLY A 641 2.63 -14.84 -5.53
C GLY A 641 2.17 -13.49 -4.96
N VAL A 642 3.08 -12.51 -4.82
CA VAL A 642 2.75 -11.14 -4.37
C VAL A 642 1.74 -10.46 -5.30
N VAL A 643 2.01 -10.50 -6.61
CA VAL A 643 1.11 -9.93 -7.64
C VAL A 643 -0.26 -10.61 -7.60
N ALA A 644 -0.29 -11.95 -7.49
CA ALA A 644 -1.55 -12.68 -7.33
C ALA A 644 -2.29 -12.29 -6.03
N GLY A 645 -1.58 -12.08 -4.92
CA GLY A 645 -2.16 -11.69 -3.64
C GLY A 645 -2.82 -10.31 -3.66
N ILE A 646 -2.14 -9.32 -4.27
CA ILE A 646 -2.63 -7.95 -4.46
C ILE A 646 -3.87 -7.94 -5.35
N GLY A 647 -3.79 -8.58 -6.52
CA GLY A 647 -4.90 -8.68 -7.46
C GLY A 647 -6.12 -9.38 -6.87
N ASP A 648 -5.91 -10.45 -6.09
CA ASP A 648 -7.00 -11.18 -5.43
C ASP A 648 -7.80 -10.30 -4.45
N TYR A 649 -7.13 -9.50 -3.62
CA TYR A 649 -7.80 -8.65 -2.63
C TYR A 649 -8.45 -7.41 -3.28
N GLY A 650 -7.68 -6.65 -4.08
CA GLY A 650 -8.15 -5.40 -4.70
C GLY A 650 -9.33 -5.61 -5.66
N ASN A 651 -9.24 -6.61 -6.54
CA ASN A 651 -10.27 -6.89 -7.52
C ASN A 651 -11.58 -7.35 -6.84
N LYS A 652 -11.51 -8.18 -5.78
CA LYS A 652 -12.69 -8.63 -5.01
C LYS A 652 -13.34 -7.49 -4.20
N LEU A 653 -12.55 -6.55 -3.69
CA LEU A 653 -13.06 -5.33 -3.05
C LEU A 653 -13.73 -4.37 -4.05
N GLY A 654 -13.40 -4.44 -5.34
CA GLY A 654 -13.75 -3.39 -6.30
C GLY A 654 -13.05 -2.07 -5.96
N LEU A 655 -11.73 -2.16 -5.75
CA LEU A 655 -10.79 -1.04 -5.67
C LEU A 655 -9.73 -1.22 -6.75
N PRO A 656 -9.48 -0.23 -7.61
CA PRO A 656 -8.44 -0.32 -8.61
C PRO A 656 -7.06 -0.08 -8.00
N THR A 657 -6.03 -0.74 -8.50
CA THR A 657 -4.63 -0.53 -8.08
C THR A 657 -3.94 0.41 -9.07
N VAL A 658 -3.95 1.72 -8.78
CA VAL A 658 -3.88 2.75 -9.82
C VAL A 658 -2.48 3.30 -10.11
N ALA A 659 -1.54 3.18 -9.18
CA ALA A 659 -0.17 3.68 -9.29
C ALA A 659 0.79 2.74 -8.55
N GLY A 660 2.01 2.62 -9.06
CA GLY A 660 2.99 1.70 -8.51
C GLY A 660 4.35 1.76 -9.19
N ALA A 661 5.29 0.95 -8.72
CA ALA A 661 6.64 0.79 -9.28
C ALA A 661 7.22 -0.58 -8.91
N VAL A 662 8.15 -1.10 -9.72
CA VAL A 662 8.83 -2.38 -9.45
C VAL A 662 10.33 -2.23 -9.68
N VAL A 663 11.13 -2.54 -8.66
CA VAL A 663 12.60 -2.43 -8.65
C VAL A 663 13.24 -3.78 -8.35
N TYR A 664 14.29 -4.14 -9.08
CA TYR A 664 15.00 -5.40 -8.93
C TYR A 664 16.43 -5.19 -8.46
N ASP A 665 16.83 -5.88 -7.38
CA ASP A 665 18.19 -5.80 -6.85
C ASP A 665 18.59 -7.09 -6.10
N PRO A 666 19.84 -7.60 -6.24
CA PRO A 666 20.33 -8.77 -5.51
C PRO A 666 20.15 -8.72 -3.98
N GLY A 667 20.11 -7.54 -3.38
CA GLY A 667 19.90 -7.36 -1.95
C GLY A 667 18.46 -7.61 -1.47
N TYR A 668 17.48 -7.72 -2.37
CA TYR A 668 16.09 -8.09 -2.03
C TYR A 668 15.79 -9.59 -2.28
N VAL A 669 16.80 -10.42 -2.58
CA VAL A 669 16.61 -11.86 -2.88
C VAL A 669 15.98 -12.63 -1.71
N ALA A 670 16.45 -12.41 -0.49
CA ALA A 670 15.91 -13.07 0.71
C ALA A 670 14.77 -12.27 1.37
N ASN A 671 14.75 -10.95 1.18
CA ASN A 671 13.79 -10.02 1.79
C ASN A 671 13.21 -9.09 0.70
N PRO A 672 12.10 -9.48 0.05
CA PRO A 672 11.36 -8.58 -0.82
C PRO A 672 10.75 -7.42 -0.02
N LEU A 673 10.51 -6.29 -0.68
CA LEU A 673 9.71 -5.22 -0.11
C LEU A 673 8.35 -5.17 -0.81
N VAL A 674 7.29 -5.13 -0.02
CA VAL A 674 5.91 -5.07 -0.52
C VAL A 674 5.22 -3.91 0.17
N PHE A 675 5.25 -2.75 -0.48
CA PHE A 675 4.56 -1.55 -0.03
C PHE A 675 3.12 -1.57 -0.57
N CYS A 676 2.14 -1.60 0.32
CA CYS A 676 0.72 -1.53 0.00
C CYS A 676 0.18 -0.16 0.41
N GLY A 677 -0.51 0.54 -0.49
CA GLY A 677 -1.16 1.82 -0.22
C GLY A 677 -2.66 1.79 -0.51
N ALA A 678 -3.42 2.62 0.20
CA ALA A 678 -4.83 2.84 -0.05
C ALA A 678 -5.23 4.31 0.16
N VAL A 679 -6.25 4.71 -0.59
CA VAL A 679 -6.80 6.07 -0.60
C VAL A 679 -8.31 6.01 -0.41
N GLY A 680 -8.86 6.91 0.41
CA GLY A 680 -10.30 7.02 0.64
C GLY A 680 -10.81 8.45 0.67
N VAL A 681 -12.13 8.58 0.58
CA VAL A 681 -12.86 9.87 0.61
C VAL A 681 -13.82 9.92 1.78
N LEU A 682 -13.97 11.11 2.39
CA LEU A 682 -14.97 11.36 3.42
C LEU A 682 -15.51 12.80 3.33
N PRO A 683 -16.77 13.05 3.73
CA PRO A 683 -17.25 14.41 3.96
C PRO A 683 -16.36 15.14 4.98
N THR A 684 -16.04 16.42 4.74
CA THR A 684 -15.12 17.18 5.59
C THR A 684 -15.56 17.19 7.06
N GLY A 685 -14.67 16.78 7.96
CA GLY A 685 -14.93 16.70 9.39
C GLY A 685 -15.92 15.61 9.84
N SER A 686 -16.08 14.54 9.07
CA SER A 686 -17.00 13.42 9.40
C SER A 686 -16.34 12.20 10.07
N HIS A 687 -15.03 12.22 10.33
CA HIS A 687 -14.33 11.22 11.13
C HIS A 687 -14.39 11.61 12.62
N PRO A 688 -15.02 10.80 13.50
CA PRO A 688 -15.09 11.06 14.93
C PRO A 688 -13.99 10.29 15.69
N THR A 689 -13.34 10.94 16.65
CA THR A 689 -12.14 10.45 17.36
C THR A 689 -12.22 10.58 18.90
N GLU A 690 -13.39 10.95 19.45
CA GLU A 690 -13.55 11.26 20.88
C GLU A 690 -14.42 10.20 21.61
N PRO A 691 -13.90 9.03 22.00
CA PRO A 691 -14.66 8.02 22.72
C PRO A 691 -15.11 8.53 24.10
N ALA A 692 -16.35 8.23 24.50
CA ALA A 692 -16.96 8.74 25.72
C ALA A 692 -17.12 7.68 26.82
N VAL A 693 -17.05 8.11 28.09
CA VAL A 693 -17.27 7.22 29.24
C VAL A 693 -18.71 6.69 29.24
N GLY A 694 -18.85 5.37 29.18
CA GLY A 694 -20.14 4.68 29.04
C GLY A 694 -20.45 4.19 27.63
N ASP A 695 -19.68 4.58 26.61
CA ASP A 695 -19.76 3.97 25.28
C ASP A 695 -19.43 2.49 25.34
N LEU A 696 -20.06 1.73 24.45
CA LEU A 696 -19.86 0.30 24.30
C LEU A 696 -18.71 0.07 23.32
N VAL A 697 -17.79 -0.82 23.69
CA VAL A 697 -16.75 -1.31 22.77
C VAL A 697 -17.38 -2.42 21.93
N VAL A 698 -17.45 -2.21 20.62
CA VAL A 698 -18.08 -3.12 19.65
C VAL A 698 -17.07 -3.48 18.57
N ALA A 699 -16.88 -4.76 18.30
CA ALA A 699 -16.17 -5.24 17.12
C ALA A 699 -17.16 -5.58 16.00
N ILE A 700 -16.77 -5.35 14.74
CA ILE A 700 -17.50 -5.78 13.54
C ILE A 700 -16.55 -6.47 12.56
N GLY A 701 -17.08 -7.38 11.74
CA GLY A 701 -16.37 -8.01 10.62
C GLY A 701 -15.90 -9.44 10.88
N GLY A 702 -14.61 -9.69 10.68
CA GLY A 702 -13.99 -11.02 10.71
C GLY A 702 -14.08 -11.75 12.07
N ARG A 703 -14.06 -13.09 12.04
CA ARG A 703 -13.95 -13.93 13.25
C ARG A 703 -12.52 -14.11 13.71
N THR A 704 -12.34 -14.30 15.01
CA THR A 704 -11.04 -14.40 15.70
C THR A 704 -10.47 -15.82 15.60
N GLY A 705 -9.21 -15.98 15.19
CA GLY A 705 -8.49 -17.26 15.18
C GLY A 705 -7.03 -17.10 15.64
N ARG A 706 -6.20 -18.14 15.55
CA ARG A 706 -4.74 -18.04 15.83
C ARG A 706 -3.96 -17.36 14.69
N ASP A 707 -4.59 -16.42 14.01
CA ASP A 707 -4.04 -15.71 12.88
C ASP A 707 -3.06 -14.63 13.36
N GLY A 708 -1.83 -14.62 12.83
CA GLY A 708 -0.81 -13.61 13.13
C GLY A 708 -0.44 -13.46 14.60
N ILE A 709 -0.63 -14.49 15.44
CA ILE A 709 -0.14 -14.45 16.82
C ILE A 709 1.39 -14.26 16.79
N HIS A 710 1.87 -13.28 17.57
CA HIS A 710 3.26 -12.79 17.55
C HIS A 710 3.70 -12.14 16.22
N GLY A 711 2.78 -11.74 15.33
CA GLY A 711 3.09 -11.03 14.08
C GLY A 711 3.91 -9.75 14.31
N ALA A 712 3.42 -8.85 15.16
CA ALA A 712 4.13 -7.61 15.51
C ALA A 712 5.50 -7.80 16.21
N THR A 713 5.69 -8.91 16.96
CA THR A 713 6.98 -9.21 17.61
C THR A 713 7.94 -9.98 16.69
N PHE A 714 7.40 -10.72 15.71
CA PHE A 714 8.14 -11.39 14.64
C PHE A 714 8.68 -10.39 13.59
N SER A 715 7.86 -9.44 13.12
CA SER A 715 8.31 -8.36 12.23
C SER A 715 9.31 -7.40 12.89
N SER A 716 9.55 -7.56 14.20
CA SER A 716 10.58 -6.86 14.99
C SER A 716 11.88 -7.69 15.11
N ALA A 717 12.07 -8.73 14.31
CA ALA A 717 13.25 -9.61 14.28
C ALA A 717 13.82 -9.79 12.85
N GLY A 718 15.07 -10.24 12.76
CA GLY A 718 15.72 -10.60 11.49
C GLY A 718 15.47 -12.06 11.09
N MET A 719 15.69 -12.40 9.82
CA MET A 719 15.39 -13.71 9.25
C MET A 719 16.62 -14.63 9.09
N ASP A 720 16.36 -15.94 9.10
CA ASP A 720 17.31 -17.03 8.88
C ASP A 720 16.63 -18.24 8.21
N ALA A 721 17.39 -19.30 7.92
CA ALA A 721 16.88 -20.52 7.28
C ALA A 721 15.86 -21.31 8.13
N THR A 722 15.80 -21.10 9.45
CA THR A 722 14.82 -21.73 10.36
C THR A 722 13.49 -20.98 10.44
N THR A 723 13.49 -19.70 10.08
CA THR A 723 12.36 -18.77 10.21
C THR A 723 11.06 -19.29 9.59
N HIS A 724 11.12 -19.97 8.43
CA HIS A 724 9.94 -20.55 7.78
C HIS A 724 9.22 -21.61 8.64
N VAL A 725 9.97 -22.34 9.49
CA VAL A 725 9.42 -23.40 10.36
C VAL A 725 8.81 -22.81 11.63
N GLU A 726 9.40 -21.74 12.16
CA GLU A 726 8.95 -21.12 13.43
C GLU A 726 7.83 -20.10 13.23
N ALA A 727 7.92 -19.25 12.20
CA ALA A 727 7.00 -18.15 11.95
C ALA A 727 5.90 -18.48 10.93
N GLY A 728 5.90 -19.65 10.30
CA GLY A 728 4.97 -19.99 9.23
C GLY A 728 3.48 -19.88 9.61
N ALA A 729 3.14 -20.14 10.87
CA ALA A 729 1.77 -19.99 11.39
C ALA A 729 1.27 -18.53 11.48
N ALA A 730 2.14 -17.53 11.30
CA ALA A 730 1.79 -16.12 11.38
C ALA A 730 1.19 -15.57 10.08
N VAL A 731 1.48 -16.14 8.90
CA VAL A 731 0.98 -15.60 7.62
C VAL A 731 -0.45 -16.06 7.35
N GLN A 732 -1.29 -15.12 6.96
CA GLN A 732 -2.74 -15.26 6.91
C GLN A 732 -3.27 -15.16 5.47
N ILE A 733 -4.45 -15.73 5.22
CA ILE A 733 -5.27 -15.44 4.03
C ILE A 733 -6.48 -14.64 4.50
N GLY A 734 -6.78 -13.54 3.82
CA GLY A 734 -7.93 -12.68 4.12
C GLY A 734 -9.24 -13.10 3.42
N ASP A 735 -10.31 -12.42 3.81
CA ASP A 735 -11.65 -12.50 3.25
C ASP A 735 -12.13 -11.12 2.78
N PRO A 736 -11.70 -10.64 1.59
CA PRO A 736 -12.06 -9.32 1.07
C PRO A 736 -13.57 -9.14 0.88
N LEU A 737 -14.37 -10.22 0.88
CA LEU A 737 -15.84 -10.13 0.81
C LEU A 737 -16.44 -9.68 2.16
N THR A 738 -15.85 -10.09 3.29
CA THR A 738 -16.22 -9.56 4.62
C THR A 738 -15.79 -8.10 4.74
N GLU A 739 -14.56 -7.75 4.33
CA GLU A 739 -14.11 -6.34 4.39
C GLU A 739 -14.93 -5.42 3.47
N LYS A 740 -15.33 -5.91 2.29
CA LYS A 740 -16.26 -5.19 1.41
C LYS A 740 -17.57 -4.85 2.10
N ALA A 741 -18.13 -5.77 2.88
CA ALA A 741 -19.34 -5.53 3.65
C ALA A 741 -19.08 -4.55 4.82
N CYS A 742 -17.92 -4.62 5.48
CA CYS A 742 -17.49 -3.66 6.50
C CYS A 742 -17.40 -2.22 5.96
N ILE A 743 -16.87 -2.00 4.74
CA ILE A 743 -16.86 -0.68 4.08
C ILE A 743 -18.28 -0.11 3.98
N GLU A 744 -19.25 -0.92 3.54
CA GLU A 744 -20.63 -0.47 3.37
C GLU A 744 -21.34 -0.22 4.72
N VAL A 745 -20.97 -0.91 5.79
CA VAL A 745 -21.45 -0.64 7.16
C VAL A 745 -20.84 0.65 7.72
N VAL A 746 -19.51 0.79 7.72
CA VAL A 746 -18.81 1.92 8.37
C VAL A 746 -19.19 3.26 7.75
N GLU A 747 -19.31 3.34 6.43
CA GLU A 747 -19.74 4.56 5.73
C GLU A 747 -21.14 5.02 6.19
N ARG A 748 -22.09 4.07 6.31
CA ARG A 748 -23.47 4.39 6.69
C ARG A 748 -23.61 4.63 8.19
N ALA A 749 -22.79 3.98 9.01
CA ALA A 749 -22.70 4.23 10.44
C ALA A 749 -22.10 5.62 10.76
N ARG A 750 -21.12 6.06 9.95
CA ARG A 750 -20.57 7.43 9.98
C ARG A 750 -21.66 8.45 9.66
N ASP A 751 -22.32 8.30 8.51
CA ASP A 751 -23.31 9.27 8.02
C ASP A 751 -24.58 9.36 8.90
N ALA A 752 -24.89 8.32 9.66
CA ALA A 752 -25.96 8.31 10.66
C ALA A 752 -25.51 8.71 12.08
N GLY A 753 -24.20 8.86 12.33
CA GLY A 753 -23.62 9.24 13.63
C GLY A 753 -23.80 8.17 14.71
N LEU A 754 -23.49 6.90 14.39
CA LEU A 754 -23.73 5.75 15.28
C LEU A 754 -22.55 5.41 16.21
N TYR A 755 -21.43 6.11 16.11
CA TYR A 755 -20.23 5.90 16.93
C TYR A 755 -19.50 7.22 17.23
N HIS A 756 -18.76 7.27 18.32
CA HIS A 756 -17.93 8.41 18.73
C HIS A 756 -16.43 8.23 18.38
N ALA A 757 -15.99 7.00 18.18
CA ALA A 757 -14.65 6.65 17.68
C ALA A 757 -14.69 5.31 16.92
N ILE A 758 -13.73 5.12 16.02
CA ILE A 758 -13.46 3.89 15.29
C ILE A 758 -11.95 3.74 15.09
N THR A 759 -11.46 2.51 15.03
CA THR A 759 -10.10 2.16 14.61
C THR A 759 -10.12 0.76 13.96
N ASP A 760 -9.03 0.37 13.30
CA ASP A 760 -8.88 -0.96 12.73
C ASP A 760 -8.66 -2.05 13.81
N CYS A 761 -8.19 -3.23 13.41
CA CYS A 761 -7.87 -4.32 14.33
C CYS A 761 -6.81 -5.25 13.73
N GLY A 762 -5.72 -4.67 13.22
CA GLY A 762 -4.54 -5.34 12.69
C GLY A 762 -3.58 -5.85 13.77
N ALA A 763 -2.36 -5.30 13.80
CA ALA A 763 -1.27 -5.76 14.67
C ALA A 763 -1.65 -5.72 16.16
N GLY A 764 -1.45 -6.82 16.87
CA GLY A 764 -1.91 -7.00 18.25
C GLY A 764 -3.43 -7.13 18.46
N GLY A 765 -4.25 -7.08 17.41
CA GLY A 765 -5.69 -7.31 17.49
C GLY A 765 -6.42 -6.38 18.46
N PHE A 766 -7.29 -6.96 19.30
CA PHE A 766 -8.08 -6.20 20.27
C PHE A 766 -7.20 -5.55 21.36
N SER A 767 -5.98 -6.05 21.60
CA SER A 767 -5.01 -5.45 22.52
C SER A 767 -4.65 -4.02 22.12
N SER A 768 -4.26 -3.79 20.86
CA SER A 768 -4.00 -2.44 20.35
C SER A 768 -5.30 -1.67 20.15
N ALA A 769 -6.26 -2.20 19.38
CA ALA A 769 -7.46 -1.48 18.97
C ALA A 769 -8.30 -0.95 20.15
N VAL A 770 -8.45 -1.74 21.23
CA VAL A 770 -9.14 -1.29 22.45
C VAL A 770 -8.18 -0.56 23.40
N GLY A 771 -6.91 -0.97 23.48
CA GLY A 771 -5.91 -0.36 24.36
C GLY A 771 -5.62 1.10 24.01
N GLU A 772 -5.55 1.43 22.72
CA GLU A 772 -5.31 2.76 22.18
C GLU A 772 -6.57 3.62 22.23
N MET A 773 -7.72 3.12 21.74
CA MET A 773 -9.02 3.80 21.87
C MET A 773 -9.37 4.14 23.32
N ALA A 774 -8.95 3.30 24.27
CA ALA A 774 -9.17 3.53 25.70
C ALA A 774 -7.97 4.12 26.44
N ALA A 775 -6.91 4.60 25.76
CA ALA A 775 -5.65 5.01 26.40
C ALA A 775 -5.85 6.03 27.54
N GLU A 776 -6.61 7.10 27.30
CA GLU A 776 -6.87 8.13 28.32
C GLU A 776 -7.94 7.74 29.36
N LEU A 777 -8.84 6.82 29.03
CA LEU A 777 -10.08 6.59 29.79
C LEU A 777 -10.15 5.23 30.51
N GLY A 778 -9.52 4.19 29.97
CA GLY A 778 -9.70 2.81 30.42
C GLY A 778 -10.98 2.15 29.92
N ALA A 779 -10.96 0.81 29.84
CA ALA A 779 -12.04 -0.02 29.32
C ALA A 779 -12.20 -1.33 30.11
N GLU A 780 -13.42 -1.85 30.11
CA GLU A 780 -13.78 -3.16 30.65
C GLU A 780 -14.28 -4.04 29.49
N VAL A 781 -13.59 -5.15 29.22
CA VAL A 781 -13.86 -6.09 28.12
C VAL A 781 -14.15 -7.48 28.67
N ASP A 782 -15.05 -8.22 28.04
CA ASP A 782 -15.24 -9.66 28.25
C ASP A 782 -15.15 -10.42 26.91
N LEU A 783 -14.23 -11.37 26.84
CA LEU A 783 -13.92 -12.15 25.64
C LEU A 783 -14.77 -13.42 25.48
N THR A 784 -15.67 -13.71 26.44
CA THR A 784 -16.43 -14.97 26.51
C THR A 784 -17.29 -15.23 25.27
N ASP A 785 -17.89 -14.18 24.70
CA ASP A 785 -18.84 -14.27 23.59
C ASP A 785 -18.23 -13.84 22.23
N VAL A 786 -16.90 -13.77 22.14
CA VAL A 786 -16.20 -13.37 20.90
C VAL A 786 -16.34 -14.45 19.81
N PRO A 787 -16.79 -14.11 18.58
CA PRO A 787 -16.88 -15.04 17.47
C PRO A 787 -15.50 -15.61 17.10
N LEU A 788 -15.34 -16.93 17.22
CA LEU A 788 -14.11 -17.64 16.86
C LEU A 788 -14.24 -18.32 15.49
N LYS A 789 -13.14 -18.42 14.75
CA LYS A 789 -13.03 -19.27 13.55
C LYS A 789 -13.15 -20.75 13.91
N TYR A 790 -12.57 -21.15 15.05
CA TYR A 790 -12.55 -22.50 15.60
C TYR A 790 -12.40 -22.44 17.13
N PRO A 791 -12.84 -23.46 17.88
CA PRO A 791 -12.71 -23.49 19.33
C PRO A 791 -11.27 -23.80 19.80
N GLY A 792 -11.04 -23.67 21.11
CA GLY A 792 -9.78 -24.09 21.74
C GLY A 792 -8.67 -23.03 21.76
N LEU A 793 -8.98 -21.76 21.46
CA LEU A 793 -8.08 -20.63 21.74
C LEU A 793 -7.99 -20.37 23.25
N ALA A 794 -6.81 -19.94 23.72
CA ALA A 794 -6.59 -19.40 25.05
C ALA A 794 -7.04 -17.92 25.12
N PRO A 795 -7.39 -17.37 26.31
CA PRO A 795 -7.87 -15.99 26.38
C PRO A 795 -6.88 -14.92 25.92
N TRP A 796 -5.57 -15.17 26.01
CA TRP A 796 -4.55 -14.28 25.45
C TRP A 796 -4.49 -14.38 23.90
N GLU A 797 -4.67 -15.57 23.33
CA GLU A 797 -4.78 -15.77 21.89
C GLU A 797 -6.00 -15.04 21.31
N ILE A 798 -7.15 -15.08 22.00
CA ILE A 798 -8.36 -14.32 21.60
C ILE A 798 -8.11 -12.80 21.68
N TRP A 799 -7.32 -12.34 22.66
CA TRP A 799 -7.04 -10.92 22.89
C TRP A 799 -6.06 -10.33 21.87
N LEU A 800 -4.99 -11.05 21.54
CA LEU A 800 -3.92 -10.60 20.65
C LEU A 800 -4.06 -11.03 19.18
N SER A 801 -4.98 -11.94 18.85
CA SER A 801 -5.25 -12.42 17.48
C SER A 801 -5.26 -11.27 16.47
N GLU A 802 -4.40 -11.36 15.45
CA GLU A 802 -4.27 -10.37 14.37
C GLU A 802 -5.13 -10.76 13.15
N ALA A 803 -6.24 -11.49 13.38
CA ALA A 803 -7.18 -11.89 12.34
C ALA A 803 -7.72 -10.69 11.54
N GLN A 804 -7.75 -10.85 10.22
CA GLN A 804 -8.12 -9.80 9.27
C GLN A 804 -9.61 -9.35 9.36
N GLU A 805 -9.95 -8.33 8.59
CA GLU A 805 -11.32 -7.83 8.35
C GLU A 805 -12.11 -7.36 9.57
N ARG A 806 -11.44 -7.01 10.68
CA ARG A 806 -12.09 -6.50 11.90
C ARG A 806 -11.89 -4.99 12.06
N MET A 807 -12.94 -4.31 12.52
CA MET A 807 -12.90 -2.92 13.00
C MET A 807 -13.44 -2.84 14.42
N VAL A 808 -12.96 -1.91 15.24
CA VAL A 808 -13.45 -1.65 16.61
C VAL A 808 -14.05 -0.25 16.69
N LEU A 809 -15.21 -0.13 17.36
CA LEU A 809 -15.98 1.11 17.49
C LEU A 809 -16.37 1.41 18.94
N ALA A 810 -16.35 2.69 19.31
CA ALA A 810 -16.97 3.23 20.51
C ALA A 810 -18.41 3.67 20.19
N VAL A 811 -19.39 2.88 20.62
CA VAL A 811 -20.80 2.98 20.22
C VAL A 811 -21.66 3.48 21.39
N PRO A 812 -22.40 4.59 21.26
CA PRO A 812 -23.34 5.04 22.29
C PRO A 812 -24.38 3.94 22.61
N PRO A 813 -24.71 3.69 23.89
CA PRO A 813 -25.62 2.60 24.25
C PRO A 813 -27.03 2.69 23.64
N ASP A 814 -27.48 3.87 23.20
CA ASP A 814 -28.75 4.10 22.51
C ASP A 814 -28.66 3.96 20.98
N ARG A 815 -27.47 3.69 20.42
CA ARG A 815 -27.21 3.46 18.99
C ARG A 815 -26.84 2.02 18.63
N LEU A 816 -26.63 1.16 19.63
CA LEU A 816 -26.27 -0.24 19.39
C LEU A 816 -27.28 -0.97 18.49
N ASP A 817 -28.59 -0.81 18.75
CA ASP A 817 -29.64 -1.49 17.97
C ASP A 817 -29.64 -1.02 16.50
N GLU A 818 -29.38 0.27 16.25
CA GLU A 818 -29.35 0.86 14.89
C GLU A 818 -28.11 0.41 14.10
N LEU A 819 -26.97 0.23 14.78
CA LEU A 819 -25.75 -0.36 14.23
C LEU A 819 -25.93 -1.87 14.00
N ALA A 820 -26.56 -2.59 14.92
CA ALA A 820 -26.84 -4.02 14.80
C ALA A 820 -27.71 -4.33 13.58
N GLU A 821 -28.82 -3.61 13.41
CA GLU A 821 -29.65 -3.73 12.20
C GLU A 821 -28.85 -3.41 10.91
N LEU A 822 -27.88 -2.48 10.97
CA LEU A 822 -27.04 -2.13 9.83
C LEU A 822 -26.06 -3.26 9.48
N CYS A 823 -25.43 -3.87 10.48
CA CYS A 823 -24.57 -5.04 10.30
C CYS A 823 -25.35 -6.22 9.72
N GLU A 824 -26.53 -6.53 10.29
CA GLU A 824 -27.44 -7.57 9.79
C GLU A 824 -27.85 -7.35 8.33
N ARG A 825 -28.17 -6.11 7.93
CA ARG A 825 -28.54 -5.77 6.54
C ARG A 825 -27.44 -6.02 5.51
N TRP A 826 -26.17 -5.99 5.92
CA TRP A 826 -25.01 -6.22 5.05
C TRP A 826 -24.34 -7.58 5.25
N GLY A 827 -24.83 -8.42 6.17
CA GLY A 827 -24.24 -9.71 6.48
C GLY A 827 -22.92 -9.65 7.27
N VAL A 828 -22.68 -8.53 7.97
CA VAL A 828 -21.49 -8.32 8.80
C VAL A 828 -21.75 -8.86 10.21
N GLU A 829 -20.89 -9.75 10.71
CA GLU A 829 -20.93 -10.18 12.11
C GLU A 829 -20.49 -9.05 13.03
N TRP A 830 -21.08 -8.95 14.22
CA TRP A 830 -20.76 -7.92 15.22
C TRP A 830 -20.83 -8.48 16.63
N THR A 831 -20.07 -7.90 17.57
CA THR A 831 -20.06 -8.34 18.98
C THR A 831 -19.71 -7.20 19.92
N ARG A 832 -20.47 -7.06 21.01
CA ARG A 832 -20.23 -6.06 22.05
C ARG A 832 -19.21 -6.56 23.08
N LEU A 833 -17.93 -6.38 22.77
CA LEU A 833 -16.78 -6.72 23.61
C LEU A 833 -16.85 -6.13 25.03
N GLY A 834 -17.32 -4.89 25.19
CA GLY A 834 -17.09 -4.19 26.45
C GLY A 834 -17.68 -2.78 26.55
N ARG A 835 -17.03 -1.94 27.35
CA ARG A 835 -17.36 -0.51 27.54
C ARG A 835 -16.16 0.33 27.98
N ILE A 836 -16.20 1.62 27.67
CA ILE A 836 -15.28 2.64 28.19
C ILE A 836 -15.68 3.02 29.63
N THR A 837 -14.73 3.02 30.58
CA THR A 837 -15.03 3.12 32.03
C THR A 837 -14.72 4.47 32.65
N GLY A 838 -13.70 5.19 32.17
CA GLY A 838 -13.19 6.39 32.83
C GLY A 838 -12.30 6.12 34.05
N GLU A 839 -11.90 4.86 34.28
CA GLU A 839 -11.09 4.43 35.45
C GLU A 839 -9.57 4.44 35.19
N ARG A 840 -9.12 4.74 33.96
CA ARG A 840 -7.70 4.69 33.51
C ARG A 840 -7.01 3.34 33.74
N ARG A 841 -7.79 2.25 33.64
CA ARG A 841 -7.33 0.85 33.63
C ARG A 841 -7.93 0.10 32.47
N LEU A 842 -7.15 -0.81 31.90
CA LEU A 842 -7.58 -1.81 30.95
C LEU A 842 -7.86 -3.11 31.73
N VAL A 843 -9.13 -3.53 31.75
CA VAL A 843 -9.58 -4.72 32.47
C VAL A 843 -10.25 -5.68 31.49
N VAL A 844 -9.60 -6.80 31.20
CA VAL A 844 -10.10 -7.83 30.27
C VAL A 844 -10.47 -9.08 31.05
N ARG A 845 -11.60 -9.70 30.73
CA ARG A 845 -12.08 -10.96 31.33
C ARG A 845 -12.35 -12.02 30.27
N HIS A 846 -12.36 -13.28 30.71
CA HIS A 846 -12.89 -14.40 29.94
C HIS A 846 -13.50 -15.42 30.91
N ALA A 847 -14.70 -15.91 30.61
CA ALA A 847 -15.52 -16.78 31.47
C ALA A 847 -15.65 -16.27 32.93
N GLY A 848 -15.72 -14.94 33.11
CA GLY A 848 -15.78 -14.29 34.42
C GLY A 848 -14.46 -14.24 35.21
N ARG A 849 -13.35 -14.78 34.70
CA ARG A 849 -11.99 -14.61 35.26
C ARG A 849 -11.33 -13.40 34.61
N THR A 850 -10.76 -12.50 35.41
CA THR A 850 -9.88 -11.43 34.90
C THR A 850 -8.60 -12.02 34.32
N VAL A 851 -8.21 -11.55 33.14
CA VAL A 851 -7.02 -12.00 32.40
C VAL A 851 -6.01 -10.86 32.17
N VAL A 852 -6.48 -9.60 32.10
CA VAL A 852 -5.65 -8.39 32.12
C VAL A 852 -6.26 -7.39 33.12
N ASP A 853 -5.44 -6.77 33.96
CA ASP A 853 -5.82 -5.66 34.86
C ASP A 853 -4.63 -4.71 35.06
N VAL A 854 -4.42 -3.81 34.09
CA VAL A 854 -3.24 -2.94 33.96
C VAL A 854 -3.65 -1.46 33.90
N PRO A 855 -2.96 -0.52 34.58
CA PRO A 855 -3.21 0.92 34.41
C PRO A 855 -2.78 1.39 33.01
N THR A 856 -3.63 2.15 32.30
CA THR A 856 -3.31 2.58 30.92
C THR A 856 -2.09 3.51 30.85
N GLU A 857 -1.87 4.32 31.89
CA GLU A 857 -0.67 5.14 32.07
C GLU A 857 0.62 4.30 32.09
N VAL A 858 0.61 3.11 32.69
CA VAL A 858 1.79 2.21 32.70
C VAL A 858 1.97 1.53 31.35
N LEU A 859 0.87 1.18 30.66
CA LEU A 859 0.91 0.57 29.33
C LEU A 859 1.44 1.55 28.27
N HIS A 860 1.01 2.82 28.29
CA HIS A 860 1.32 3.78 27.22
C HIS A 860 2.48 4.74 27.53
N GLU A 861 2.71 5.10 28.80
CA GLU A 861 3.80 6.02 29.20
C GLU A 861 4.98 5.29 29.90
N GLY A 862 4.86 3.99 30.18
CA GLY A 862 5.87 3.22 30.93
C GLY A 862 7.13 2.81 30.16
N LEU A 863 7.13 2.87 28.83
CA LEU A 863 8.20 2.36 27.97
C LEU A 863 9.54 3.10 28.18
N PRO A 864 10.63 2.43 28.59
CA PRO A 864 11.95 3.06 28.70
C PRO A 864 12.51 3.52 27.36
N ARG A 865 12.79 4.83 27.24
CA ARG A 865 13.30 5.43 26.00
C ARG A 865 14.74 5.00 25.67
N ARG A 866 14.91 4.34 24.52
CA ARG A 866 16.20 3.82 24.00
C ARG A 866 17.24 4.90 23.74
N ARG A 867 18.51 4.51 23.83
CA ARG A 867 19.71 5.29 23.46
C ARG A 867 20.57 4.47 22.51
N LEU A 868 20.85 5.00 21.32
CA LEU A 868 21.52 4.29 20.23
C LEU A 868 22.75 5.08 19.75
N GLU A 869 23.74 4.37 19.23
CA GLU A 869 24.84 4.96 18.44
C GLU A 869 24.55 4.74 16.95
N ALA A 870 24.76 5.76 16.14
CA ALA A 870 24.65 5.72 14.68
C ALA A 870 25.97 6.19 14.06
N ARG A 871 26.37 5.59 12.93
CA ARG A 871 27.65 5.86 12.26
C ARG A 871 27.46 5.84 10.76
N TRP A 872 27.94 6.86 10.04
CA TRP A 872 27.98 6.82 8.59
C TRP A 872 29.38 7.09 8.08
N ARG A 873 29.74 6.48 6.95
CA ARG A 873 31.01 6.73 6.26
C ARG A 873 30.74 6.93 4.77
N ALA A 874 31.04 8.13 4.28
CA ALA A 874 30.89 8.42 2.86
C ALA A 874 31.80 7.52 1.99
N PRO A 875 31.33 7.10 0.78
CA PRO A 875 32.12 6.29 -0.15
C PRO A 875 33.36 7.05 -0.66
N ALA A 876 34.33 6.31 -1.21
CA ALA A 876 35.50 6.92 -1.83
C ALA A 876 35.08 7.74 -3.07
N PRO A 877 35.58 8.97 -3.26
CA PRO A 877 35.24 9.78 -4.43
C PRO A 877 35.83 9.14 -5.70
N ASP A 878 34.99 8.99 -6.71
CA ASP A 878 35.35 8.31 -7.96
C ASP A 878 36.25 9.16 -8.89
N PRO A 879 37.01 8.54 -9.82
CA PRO A 879 37.93 9.25 -10.72
C PRO A 879 37.24 9.96 -11.91
N GLY A 880 35.95 9.72 -12.13
CA GLY A 880 35.15 10.29 -13.22
C GLY A 880 35.52 9.81 -14.64
N GLY A 881 34.67 10.20 -15.61
CA GLY A 881 34.89 9.92 -17.03
C GLY A 881 34.52 8.50 -17.48
N TRP A 882 33.67 7.81 -16.73
CA TRP A 882 33.17 6.44 -16.94
C TRP A 882 32.65 6.15 -18.35
N THR A 883 32.04 7.16 -18.98
CA THR A 883 31.45 7.12 -20.31
C THR A 883 32.46 7.14 -21.47
N ARG A 884 33.73 7.44 -21.20
CA ARG A 884 34.78 7.54 -22.23
C ARG A 884 35.13 6.15 -22.77
N GLY A 885 34.69 5.87 -23.99
CA GLY A 885 34.88 4.55 -24.63
C GLY A 885 33.63 3.66 -24.60
N VAL A 886 32.44 4.23 -24.41
CA VAL A 886 31.19 3.56 -24.82
C VAL A 886 31.12 3.60 -26.35
N ASP A 887 31.58 2.53 -26.99
CA ASP A 887 31.70 2.43 -28.46
C ASP A 887 30.33 2.40 -29.17
N ASP A 888 29.30 1.82 -28.52
CA ASP A 888 27.92 1.81 -29.02
C ASP A 888 26.94 2.31 -27.94
N PRO A 889 26.57 3.61 -27.98
CA PRO A 889 25.54 4.16 -27.11
C PRO A 889 24.11 3.76 -27.51
N ALA A 890 23.85 3.28 -28.73
CA ALA A 890 22.50 2.85 -29.13
C ALA A 890 22.16 1.49 -28.51
N ALA A 891 23.15 0.58 -28.46
CA ALA A 891 23.07 -0.65 -27.67
C ALA A 891 22.81 -0.35 -26.19
N LEU A 892 23.50 0.64 -25.60
CA LEU A 892 23.27 1.05 -24.20
C LEU A 892 21.81 1.51 -23.94
N VAL A 893 21.16 2.22 -24.87
CA VAL A 893 19.75 2.60 -24.69
C VAL A 893 18.82 1.38 -24.76
N LEU A 894 19.12 0.39 -25.61
CA LEU A 894 18.35 -0.87 -25.65
C LEU A 894 18.60 -1.74 -24.40
N GLU A 895 19.82 -1.77 -23.87
CA GLU A 895 20.15 -2.42 -22.59
C GLU A 895 19.39 -1.78 -21.42
N LEU A 896 19.26 -0.44 -21.41
CA LEU A 896 18.48 0.28 -20.39
C LEU A 896 16.97 0.01 -20.51
N LEU A 897 16.40 0.07 -21.72
CA LEU A 897 14.97 -0.21 -21.95
C LEU A 897 14.59 -1.66 -21.61
N ALA A 898 15.50 -2.61 -21.82
CA ALA A 898 15.32 -4.01 -21.47
C ALA A 898 15.63 -4.33 -19.99
N HIS A 899 16.13 -3.38 -19.20
CA HIS A 899 16.38 -3.60 -17.78
C HIS A 899 15.06 -3.72 -17.01
N PRO A 900 14.87 -4.72 -16.12
CA PRO A 900 13.59 -4.97 -15.43
C PRO A 900 12.97 -3.76 -14.71
N ASP A 901 13.80 -2.84 -14.19
CA ASP A 901 13.36 -1.60 -13.54
C ASP A 901 12.66 -0.62 -14.50
N VAL A 902 13.09 -0.58 -15.77
CA VAL A 902 12.52 0.28 -16.82
C VAL A 902 11.42 -0.46 -17.58
N ALA A 903 11.74 -1.65 -18.12
CA ALA A 903 10.90 -2.46 -19.00
C ALA A 903 9.42 -2.54 -18.58
N SER A 904 8.51 -2.55 -19.56
CA SER A 904 7.06 -2.40 -19.38
C SER A 904 6.51 -3.35 -18.31
N LYS A 905 5.85 -2.79 -17.29
CA LYS A 905 5.22 -3.52 -16.19
C LYS A 905 3.84 -4.09 -16.56
N ALA A 906 3.50 -4.13 -17.85
CA ALA A 906 2.18 -4.46 -18.35
C ALA A 906 1.70 -5.87 -17.96
N ASP A 907 2.60 -6.83 -17.78
CA ASP A 907 2.26 -8.20 -17.36
C ASP A 907 1.80 -8.29 -15.89
N ILE A 908 2.22 -7.34 -15.05
CA ILE A 908 1.71 -7.13 -13.68
C ILE A 908 0.43 -6.29 -13.73
N VAL A 909 0.50 -5.11 -14.39
CA VAL A 909 -0.60 -4.13 -14.42
C VAL A 909 -1.91 -4.75 -14.93
N HIS A 910 -1.86 -5.57 -15.98
CA HIS A 910 -3.06 -6.22 -16.55
C HIS A 910 -3.70 -7.31 -15.65
N THR A 911 -3.10 -7.66 -14.50
CA THR A 911 -3.74 -8.55 -13.51
C THR A 911 -4.67 -7.82 -12.53
N TYR A 912 -4.59 -6.48 -12.47
CA TYR A 912 -5.38 -5.63 -11.57
C TYR A 912 -6.53 -4.95 -12.31
N ASP A 913 -7.60 -4.60 -11.58
CA ASP A 913 -8.61 -3.65 -12.05
C ASP A 913 -8.06 -2.21 -12.01
N HIS A 914 -8.39 -1.42 -13.04
CA HIS A 914 -8.03 0.01 -13.17
C HIS A 914 -9.24 0.93 -13.39
N GLU A 915 -10.43 0.36 -13.59
CA GLU A 915 -11.58 1.00 -14.23
C GLU A 915 -12.84 0.99 -13.36
N VAL A 916 -12.89 0.16 -12.31
CA VAL A 916 -14.04 0.07 -11.40
C VAL A 916 -14.35 1.44 -10.81
N ARG A 917 -15.65 1.76 -10.73
CA ARG A 917 -16.23 3.09 -10.43
C ARG A 917 -16.10 4.14 -11.54
N GLY A 918 -15.32 3.91 -12.60
CA GLY A 918 -15.21 4.80 -13.76
C GLY A 918 -14.55 6.15 -13.43
N THR A 919 -13.62 6.17 -12.47
CA THR A 919 -12.96 7.38 -11.98
C THR A 919 -11.60 7.66 -12.62
N ARG A 920 -11.04 6.72 -13.41
CA ARG A 920 -9.73 6.87 -14.05
C ARG A 920 -9.72 8.02 -15.07
N VAL A 921 -8.63 8.79 -15.07
CA VAL A 921 -8.30 9.81 -16.08
C VAL A 921 -6.95 9.50 -16.69
N VAL A 922 -5.95 9.25 -15.83
CA VAL A 922 -4.64 8.67 -16.19
C VAL A 922 -4.47 7.42 -15.33
N GLY A 923 -4.05 6.30 -15.93
CA GLY A 923 -3.70 5.07 -15.23
C GLY A 923 -2.21 4.74 -15.38
N PRO A 924 -1.76 3.54 -14.99
CA PRO A 924 -0.34 3.17 -15.06
C PRO A 924 0.25 3.15 -16.48
N LEU A 925 -0.58 2.87 -17.48
CA LEU A 925 -0.19 2.75 -18.89
C LEU A 925 -0.98 3.71 -19.78
N ALA A 926 -0.30 4.23 -20.80
CA ALA A 926 -0.82 5.19 -21.78
C ALA A 926 -0.21 4.96 -23.18
N GLY A 927 -0.44 5.91 -24.09
CA GLY A 927 -0.07 5.80 -25.48
C GLY A 927 -1.06 5.02 -26.33
N VAL A 928 -0.85 5.03 -27.64
CA VAL A 928 -1.76 4.48 -28.66
C VAL A 928 -2.03 2.97 -28.48
N ALA A 929 -1.06 2.23 -27.92
CA ALA A 929 -1.15 0.80 -27.66
C ALA A 929 -1.39 0.43 -26.17
N LEU A 930 -1.51 1.42 -25.27
CA LEU A 930 -1.67 1.24 -23.81
C LEU A 930 -0.56 0.38 -23.16
N ASP A 931 0.68 0.51 -23.63
CA ASP A 931 1.84 -0.26 -23.18
C ASP A 931 3.02 0.59 -22.65
N GLY A 932 3.02 1.90 -22.97
CA GLY A 932 3.99 2.87 -22.47
C GLY A 932 3.61 3.40 -21.07
N PRO A 933 4.57 3.87 -20.27
CA PRO A 933 4.33 4.23 -18.87
C PRO A 933 3.56 5.55 -18.73
N SER A 934 3.07 5.81 -17.52
CA SER A 934 2.61 7.13 -17.08
C SER A 934 3.22 7.45 -15.72
N ASP A 935 3.68 8.68 -15.55
CA ASP A 935 4.44 9.15 -14.39
C ASP A 935 3.63 9.03 -13.08
N ALA A 936 2.31 9.20 -13.18
CA ALA A 936 1.40 9.25 -12.03
C ALA A 936 -0.05 8.92 -12.44
N ALA A 937 -0.85 8.47 -11.47
CA ALA A 937 -2.27 8.22 -11.67
C ALA A 937 -3.11 9.47 -11.40
N VAL A 938 -4.17 9.67 -12.19
CA VAL A 938 -5.14 10.77 -11.99
C VAL A 938 -6.54 10.20 -11.89
N LEU A 939 -7.22 10.49 -10.78
CA LEU A 939 -8.58 10.01 -10.47
C LEU A 939 -9.56 11.16 -10.33
N ARG A 940 -10.61 11.19 -11.16
CA ARG A 940 -11.73 12.11 -10.99
C ARG A 940 -12.67 11.59 -9.91
N LEU A 941 -12.43 12.03 -8.67
CA LEU A 941 -13.32 11.77 -7.54
C LEU A 941 -14.70 12.41 -7.76
N GLY A 942 -15.73 11.82 -7.13
CA GLY A 942 -17.05 12.43 -7.06
C GLY A 942 -17.03 13.72 -6.23
N GLY A 943 -17.89 14.68 -6.56
CA GLY A 943 -17.95 15.98 -5.86
C GLY A 943 -19.12 16.83 -6.35
N PRO A 944 -19.12 18.15 -6.06
CA PRO A 944 -20.17 19.07 -6.50
C PRO A 944 -20.44 18.98 -8.00
N ALA A 945 -21.71 19.03 -8.41
CA ALA A 945 -22.13 18.77 -9.78
C ALA A 945 -21.44 19.71 -10.79
N GLY A 946 -20.65 19.14 -11.70
CA GLY A 946 -19.82 19.88 -12.67
C GLY A 946 -18.36 20.09 -12.24
N SER A 947 -17.94 19.64 -11.06
CA SER A 947 -16.54 19.67 -10.64
C SER A 947 -15.65 18.90 -11.64
N ARG A 948 -14.49 19.50 -11.92
CA ARG A 948 -13.44 18.94 -12.78
C ARG A 948 -12.16 18.60 -12.00
N ARG A 949 -12.17 18.73 -10.67
CA ARG A 949 -10.99 18.42 -9.85
C ARG A 949 -10.71 16.92 -9.89
N GLY A 950 -9.46 16.56 -10.06
CA GLY A 950 -8.94 15.21 -9.89
C GLY A 950 -8.04 15.12 -8.67
N LEU A 951 -7.88 13.92 -8.14
CA LEU A 951 -6.78 13.54 -7.28
C LEU A 951 -5.61 13.05 -8.14
N VAL A 952 -4.38 13.24 -7.70
CA VAL A 952 -3.18 12.67 -8.32
C VAL A 952 -2.35 11.92 -7.28
N LEU A 953 -1.81 10.78 -7.70
CA LEU A 953 -1.00 9.85 -6.91
C LEU A 953 0.28 9.50 -7.69
N SER A 954 1.44 9.67 -7.06
CA SER A 954 2.75 9.34 -7.63
C SER A 954 3.70 8.80 -6.56
N VAL A 955 4.81 8.23 -7.02
CA VAL A 955 5.86 7.65 -6.17
C VAL A 955 7.26 8.07 -6.63
N GLY A 956 8.23 7.93 -5.72
CA GLY A 956 9.66 8.05 -5.99
C GLY A 956 10.47 7.14 -5.06
N LEU A 957 11.51 6.50 -5.59
CA LEU A 957 12.18 5.35 -4.97
C LEU A 957 13.60 5.16 -5.53
N CYS A 958 14.64 5.65 -4.84
CA CYS A 958 16.00 5.73 -5.39
C CYS A 958 17.06 4.89 -4.63
N PRO A 959 16.87 3.58 -4.36
CA PRO A 959 17.74 2.80 -3.47
C PRO A 959 19.20 2.66 -3.96
N ARG A 960 19.46 2.76 -5.27
CA ARG A 960 20.83 2.85 -5.82
C ARG A 960 21.58 4.08 -5.30
N VAL A 961 20.90 5.23 -5.20
CA VAL A 961 21.45 6.44 -4.58
C VAL A 961 21.67 6.23 -3.08
N GLY A 962 20.76 5.51 -2.43
CA GLY A 962 20.82 5.19 -0.98
C GLY A 962 22.09 4.47 -0.55
N ARG A 963 22.68 3.64 -1.43
CA ARG A 963 23.98 2.99 -1.19
C ARG A 963 25.16 3.96 -1.05
N LEU A 964 25.07 5.12 -1.70
CA LEU A 964 26.16 6.11 -1.78
C LEU A 964 25.93 7.26 -0.81
N ASP A 965 24.71 7.80 -0.79
CA ASP A 965 24.29 8.87 0.12
C ASP A 965 22.78 8.75 0.42
N PRO A 966 22.40 8.17 1.57
CA PRO A 966 21.01 8.04 2.02
C PRO A 966 20.26 9.38 2.16
N ARG A 967 20.99 10.49 2.39
CA ARG A 967 20.41 11.82 2.51
C ARG A 967 20.06 12.39 1.14
N LEU A 968 20.90 12.15 0.13
CA LEU A 968 20.58 12.48 -1.26
C LEU A 968 19.50 11.57 -1.85
N MET A 969 19.44 10.29 -1.46
CA MET A 969 18.33 9.39 -1.84
C MET A 969 16.98 9.99 -1.47
N ALA A 970 16.83 10.51 -0.25
CA ALA A 970 15.57 11.13 0.18
C ALA A 970 15.23 12.41 -0.60
N TRP A 971 16.24 13.20 -0.99
CA TRP A 971 16.05 14.34 -1.89
C TRP A 971 15.60 13.90 -3.30
N HIS A 972 16.23 12.86 -3.87
CA HIS A 972 15.87 12.32 -5.18
C HIS A 972 14.45 11.73 -5.17
N ALA A 973 14.10 10.92 -4.17
CA ALA A 973 12.78 10.29 -4.07
C ALA A 973 11.64 11.30 -3.85
N VAL A 974 11.88 12.39 -3.10
CA VAL A 974 10.91 13.50 -2.97
C VAL A 974 10.78 14.28 -4.28
N ASP A 975 11.89 14.59 -4.95
CA ASP A 975 11.88 15.27 -6.25
C ASP A 975 11.14 14.45 -7.32
N GLU A 976 11.37 13.14 -7.35
CA GLU A 976 10.76 12.16 -8.24
C GLU A 976 9.25 12.07 -8.05
N ALA A 977 8.79 11.81 -6.83
CA ALA A 977 7.35 11.79 -6.53
C ALA A 977 6.68 13.12 -6.94
N VAL A 978 7.35 14.26 -6.70
CA VAL A 978 6.81 15.59 -7.03
C VAL A 978 6.82 15.87 -8.53
N ARG A 979 7.87 15.53 -9.27
CA ARG A 979 7.96 15.80 -10.72
C ARG A 979 7.01 14.89 -11.51
N ASN A 980 6.84 13.65 -11.07
CA ASN A 980 5.86 12.69 -11.59
C ASN A 980 4.42 13.21 -11.39
N LEU A 981 4.11 13.75 -10.21
CA LEU A 981 2.81 14.40 -9.93
C LEU A 981 2.57 15.62 -10.83
N VAL A 982 3.61 16.41 -11.11
CA VAL A 982 3.55 17.61 -11.95
C VAL A 982 3.48 17.26 -13.44
N ALA A 983 4.07 16.14 -13.86
CA ALA A 983 4.04 15.67 -15.26
C ALA A 983 2.60 15.48 -15.75
N VAL A 984 1.76 14.79 -14.96
CA VAL A 984 0.33 14.60 -15.27
C VAL A 984 -0.56 15.80 -14.95
N GLY A 985 0.02 16.97 -14.61
CA GLY A 985 -0.71 18.23 -14.38
C GLY A 985 -1.14 18.50 -12.94
N GLY A 986 -0.60 17.78 -11.94
CA GLY A 986 -0.85 18.06 -10.52
C GLY A 986 -0.31 19.41 -10.05
N ASP A 987 -0.99 20.02 -9.07
CA ASP A 987 -0.66 21.33 -8.49
C ASP A 987 0.43 21.23 -7.40
N PRO A 988 1.65 21.74 -7.62
CA PRO A 988 2.76 21.65 -6.66
C PRO A 988 2.59 22.55 -5.41
N ASP A 989 1.55 23.39 -5.33
CA ASP A 989 1.17 24.09 -4.08
C ASP A 989 0.10 23.32 -3.27
N ARG A 990 -0.31 22.13 -3.74
CA ARG A 990 -1.32 21.26 -3.13
C ARG A 990 -0.89 19.79 -3.05
N VAL A 991 0.34 19.55 -2.58
CA VAL A 991 0.92 18.21 -2.40
C VAL A 991 1.21 17.93 -0.93
N ALA A 992 0.87 16.72 -0.48
CA ALA A 992 1.31 16.11 0.76
C ALA A 992 2.14 14.86 0.46
N LEU A 993 3.06 14.51 1.36
CA LEU A 993 3.99 13.39 1.22
C LEU A 993 3.72 12.30 2.25
N LEU A 994 4.14 11.08 1.92
CA LEU A 994 4.25 9.96 2.84
C LEU A 994 5.67 9.37 2.78
N ASP A 995 6.20 9.02 3.94
CA ASP A 995 7.53 8.45 4.14
C ASP A 995 7.45 6.98 4.57
N ASN A 996 8.03 6.07 3.77
CA ASN A 996 8.07 4.64 4.10
C ASN A 996 9.52 4.12 4.08
N PHE A 997 10.08 3.89 5.26
CA PHE A 997 11.47 3.46 5.45
C PHE A 997 11.56 1.94 5.59
N CYS A 998 12.30 1.28 4.70
CA CYS A 998 12.66 -0.13 4.82
C CYS A 998 14.16 -0.25 5.09
N TRP A 999 14.52 -0.75 6.27
CA TRP A 999 15.91 -0.82 6.74
C TRP A 999 16.24 -2.13 7.46
N GLY A 1000 17.53 -2.40 7.64
CA GLY A 1000 18.06 -3.48 8.49
C GLY A 1000 17.87 -3.22 9.99
N ASP A 1001 18.60 -3.96 10.82
CA ASP A 1001 18.59 -3.87 12.28
C ASP A 1001 19.11 -2.50 12.75
N PRO A 1002 18.29 -1.68 13.44
CA PRO A 1002 18.63 -0.34 13.88
C PRO A 1002 19.53 -0.32 15.12
N THR A 1003 19.81 -1.46 15.76
CA THR A 1003 20.76 -1.56 16.86
C THR A 1003 22.22 -1.59 16.39
N VAL A 1004 22.45 -1.91 15.11
CA VAL A 1004 23.78 -1.94 14.50
C VAL A 1004 24.13 -0.54 13.95
N PRO A 1005 25.21 0.12 14.41
CA PRO A 1005 25.37 1.56 14.22
C PRO A 1005 25.52 2.05 12.77
N ASP A 1006 26.15 1.29 11.88
CA ASP A 1006 26.34 1.67 10.49
C ASP A 1006 25.01 1.71 9.71
N ARG A 1007 24.16 0.72 9.97
CA ARG A 1007 22.80 0.62 9.43
C ARG A 1007 21.95 1.79 9.90
N LEU A 1008 21.91 2.05 11.21
CA LEU A 1008 21.20 3.20 11.77
C LEU A 1008 21.72 4.54 11.24
N GLY A 1009 23.02 4.67 10.98
CA GLY A 1009 23.62 5.87 10.39
C GLY A 1009 23.03 6.23 9.03
N GLY A 1010 22.74 5.22 8.20
CA GLY A 1010 22.05 5.44 6.92
C GLY A 1010 20.60 5.90 7.09
N LEU A 1011 19.83 5.24 7.97
CA LEU A 1011 18.43 5.59 8.24
C LEU A 1011 18.29 7.03 8.76
N VAL A 1012 19.16 7.43 9.69
CA VAL A 1012 19.19 8.78 10.25
C VAL A 1012 19.43 9.84 9.17
N LEU A 1013 20.35 9.58 8.24
CA LEU A 1013 20.65 10.48 7.13
C LEU A 1013 19.50 10.57 6.11
N ALA A 1014 18.80 9.46 5.85
CA ALA A 1014 17.59 9.48 5.02
C ALA A 1014 16.48 10.33 5.64
N VAL A 1015 16.21 10.18 6.95
CA VAL A 1015 15.22 11.00 7.67
C VAL A 1015 15.58 12.50 7.64
N GLU A 1016 16.86 12.85 7.79
CA GLU A 1016 17.30 14.25 7.61
C GLU A 1016 17.09 14.76 6.18
N GLY A 1017 17.36 13.94 5.17
CA GLY A 1017 17.11 14.27 3.77
C GLY A 1017 15.62 14.52 3.49
N CYS A 1018 14.72 13.66 4.01
CA CYS A 1018 13.28 13.89 4.00
C CYS A 1018 12.94 15.25 4.62
N ALA A 1019 13.46 15.54 5.81
CA ALA A 1019 13.18 16.76 6.55
C ALA A 1019 13.76 18.05 5.92
N GLU A 1020 14.65 17.92 4.95
CA GLU A 1020 15.20 19.03 4.16
C GLU A 1020 14.46 19.19 2.82
N ALA A 1021 14.20 18.09 2.11
CA ALA A 1021 13.44 18.08 0.87
C ALA A 1021 11.99 18.56 1.10
N ALA A 1022 11.30 18.07 2.14
CA ALA A 1022 9.95 18.53 2.50
C ALA A 1022 9.88 20.03 2.80
N ARG A 1023 10.91 20.59 3.48
CA ARG A 1023 11.02 22.06 3.69
C ARG A 1023 11.26 22.82 2.39
N HIS A 1024 12.08 22.29 1.50
CA HIS A 1024 12.39 22.91 0.21
C HIS A 1024 11.17 22.93 -0.72
N HIS A 1025 10.55 21.77 -0.92
CA HIS A 1025 9.36 21.60 -1.75
C HIS A 1025 8.09 22.18 -1.08
N ARG A 1026 8.14 22.45 0.24
CA ARG A 1026 7.05 22.97 1.10
C ARG A 1026 5.85 22.03 1.22
N MET A 1027 6.12 20.73 1.29
CA MET A 1027 5.12 19.67 1.30
C MET A 1027 5.23 18.90 2.62
N PRO A 1028 4.18 18.88 3.45
CA PRO A 1028 4.23 18.18 4.73
C PRO A 1028 4.19 16.67 4.53
N PHE A 1029 4.89 15.93 5.41
CA PHE A 1029 4.62 14.52 5.61
C PHE A 1029 3.36 14.35 6.48
N ILE A 1030 2.41 13.54 6.02
CA ILE A 1030 1.10 13.38 6.69
C ILE A 1030 0.88 11.99 7.29
N SER A 1031 1.58 10.98 6.78
CA SER A 1031 1.52 9.59 7.21
C SER A 1031 2.81 8.90 6.77
N GLY A 1032 3.19 7.83 7.43
CA GLY A 1032 4.35 7.03 7.04
C GLY A 1032 4.38 5.69 7.74
N LYS A 1033 5.47 4.95 7.53
CA LYS A 1033 5.80 3.72 8.24
C LYS A 1033 7.30 3.46 8.24
N ASP A 1034 7.80 2.81 9.29
CA ASP A 1034 9.11 2.16 9.30
C ASP A 1034 8.97 0.64 9.43
N SER A 1035 9.72 -0.05 8.57
CA SER A 1035 9.99 -1.49 8.59
C SER A 1035 11.48 -1.67 8.83
N LEU A 1036 11.82 -2.29 9.95
CA LEU A 1036 13.19 -2.43 10.45
C LEU A 1036 13.52 -3.92 10.60
N HIS A 1037 14.80 -4.27 10.71
CA HIS A 1037 15.30 -5.66 10.75
C HIS A 1037 15.05 -6.46 9.43
N ASN A 1038 14.97 -5.78 8.28
CA ASN A 1038 14.92 -6.42 6.96
C ASN A 1038 16.31 -6.99 6.60
N GLU A 1039 16.67 -8.11 7.22
CA GLU A 1039 17.96 -8.79 7.05
C GLU A 1039 17.80 -10.30 6.97
N PHE A 1040 18.72 -10.96 6.25
CA PHE A 1040 18.84 -12.41 6.21
C PHE A 1040 20.26 -12.81 6.59
N GLU A 1041 20.41 -13.64 7.63
CA GLU A 1041 21.71 -14.03 8.22
C GLU A 1041 22.64 -12.82 8.55
N GLY A 1042 22.04 -11.67 8.90
CA GLY A 1042 22.78 -10.43 9.17
C GLY A 1042 23.25 -9.67 7.92
N THR A 1043 22.82 -10.06 6.72
CA THR A 1043 22.95 -9.26 5.49
C THR A 1043 21.69 -8.40 5.33
N PRO A 1044 21.78 -7.05 5.43
CA PRO A 1044 20.63 -6.18 5.25
C PRO A 1044 20.27 -6.00 3.77
N ILE A 1045 19.01 -5.67 3.52
CA ILE A 1045 18.57 -5.06 2.26
C ILE A 1045 19.36 -3.77 1.95
N PRO A 1046 19.35 -3.28 0.70
CA PRO A 1046 19.66 -1.89 0.40
C PRO A 1046 18.74 -0.99 1.24
N GLY A 1047 19.30 0.00 1.94
CA GLY A 1047 18.52 0.96 2.70
C GLY A 1047 17.56 1.70 1.77
N THR A 1048 16.26 1.48 1.96
CA THR A 1048 15.23 1.83 0.98
C THR A 1048 14.23 2.82 1.57
N LEU A 1049 13.86 3.82 0.78
CA LEU A 1049 12.87 4.83 1.12
C LEU A 1049 11.91 4.99 -0.07
N LEU A 1050 10.64 4.65 0.14
CA LEU A 1050 9.56 5.03 -0.76
C LEU A 1050 8.96 6.35 -0.29
N ILE A 1051 8.94 7.33 -1.18
CA ILE A 1051 8.11 8.53 -1.04
C ILE A 1051 6.86 8.35 -1.90
N SER A 1052 5.69 8.59 -1.32
CA SER A 1052 4.43 8.70 -2.06
C SER A 1052 3.91 10.12 -1.97
N ALA A 1053 3.46 10.70 -3.08
CA ALA A 1053 2.90 12.05 -3.11
C ALA A 1053 1.41 12.03 -3.48
N LEU A 1054 0.61 12.70 -2.64
CA LEU A 1054 -0.82 12.92 -2.82
C LEU A 1054 -1.06 14.39 -3.18
N GLY A 1055 -1.77 14.66 -4.26
CA GLY A 1055 -2.18 16.03 -4.58
C GLY A 1055 -3.46 16.13 -5.41
N ILE A 1056 -3.71 17.31 -5.98
CA ILE A 1056 -4.87 17.55 -6.85
C ILE A 1056 -4.47 18.02 -8.25
N VAL A 1057 -5.28 17.63 -9.24
CA VAL A 1057 -5.33 18.24 -10.57
C VAL A 1057 -6.51 19.21 -10.59
N PRO A 1058 -6.33 20.53 -10.79
CA PRO A 1058 -7.42 21.50 -10.70
C PRO A 1058 -8.54 21.30 -11.75
N ASP A 1059 -8.18 20.84 -12.95
CA ASP A 1059 -9.08 20.47 -14.04
C ASP A 1059 -8.53 19.22 -14.76
N VAL A 1060 -9.22 18.08 -14.67
CA VAL A 1060 -8.81 16.82 -15.32
C VAL A 1060 -8.82 16.86 -16.85
N GLU A 1061 -9.47 17.85 -17.48
CA GLU A 1061 -9.32 18.12 -18.92
C GLU A 1061 -7.95 18.76 -19.27
N ARG A 1062 -7.07 18.92 -18.27
CA ARG A 1062 -5.65 19.33 -18.38
C ARG A 1062 -4.67 18.26 -17.90
N ALA A 1063 -5.14 17.06 -17.55
CA ALA A 1063 -4.24 15.95 -17.24
C ALA A 1063 -3.44 15.56 -18.50
N LEU A 1064 -2.19 15.15 -18.32
CA LEU A 1064 -1.27 14.77 -19.40
C LEU A 1064 -0.75 13.35 -19.22
N THR A 1065 -0.12 12.83 -20.27
CA THR A 1065 0.67 11.59 -20.31
C THR A 1065 1.97 11.86 -21.08
N ALA A 1066 2.80 10.83 -21.22
CA ALA A 1066 4.01 10.84 -22.05
C ALA A 1066 3.73 10.74 -23.58
N GLU A 1067 2.50 10.94 -24.09
CA GLU A 1067 2.16 10.80 -25.52
C GLU A 1067 2.17 12.14 -26.29
N PRO A 1068 3.28 12.57 -26.91
CA PRO A 1068 3.37 13.83 -27.66
C PRO A 1068 2.60 13.81 -29.00
N ALA A 1069 2.09 14.96 -29.42
CA ALA A 1069 1.36 15.08 -30.67
C ALA A 1069 2.28 15.17 -31.90
N PRO A 1070 1.82 14.77 -33.10
CA PRO A 1070 2.63 14.78 -34.31
C PRO A 1070 3.09 16.19 -34.71
N GLY A 1071 4.40 16.43 -34.77
CA GLY A 1071 4.98 17.73 -35.11
C GLY A 1071 5.19 18.69 -33.92
N ASP A 1072 4.96 18.24 -32.68
CA ASP A 1072 5.35 19.00 -31.49
C ASP A 1072 6.87 19.21 -31.42
N ASP A 1073 7.28 20.32 -30.79
CA ASP A 1073 8.64 20.53 -30.33
C ASP A 1073 8.85 19.91 -28.95
N LEU A 1074 10.01 19.30 -28.75
CA LEU A 1074 10.45 18.81 -27.45
C LEU A 1074 11.42 19.79 -26.79
N TRP A 1075 11.25 19.96 -25.48
CA TRP A 1075 12.04 20.82 -24.62
C TRP A 1075 12.57 20.02 -23.42
N LEU A 1076 13.89 20.03 -23.22
CA LEU A 1076 14.47 19.61 -21.95
C LEU A 1076 14.30 20.74 -20.95
N VAL A 1077 13.65 20.44 -19.84
CA VAL A 1077 13.39 21.33 -18.72
C VAL A 1077 14.28 20.89 -17.55
N GLY A 1078 14.99 21.82 -16.90
CA GLY A 1078 15.92 21.51 -15.81
C GLY A 1078 17.38 21.31 -16.24
N ARG A 1079 18.25 21.03 -15.26
CA ARG A 1079 19.71 20.98 -15.45
C ARG A 1079 20.23 19.56 -15.24
N GLY A 1080 21.09 19.10 -16.15
CA GLY A 1080 21.85 17.85 -15.97
C GLY A 1080 23.05 18.04 -15.04
N SER A 1081 23.73 16.93 -14.75
CA SER A 1081 24.99 16.88 -14.00
C SER A 1081 26.00 15.96 -14.69
N ASP A 1082 27.30 16.16 -14.43
CA ASP A 1082 28.36 15.22 -14.81
C ASP A 1082 28.40 13.99 -13.86
N ALA A 1083 27.56 13.99 -12.82
CA ALA A 1083 27.42 12.96 -11.81
C ALA A 1083 26.59 11.76 -12.33
N LEU A 1084 27.08 10.54 -12.06
CA LEU A 1084 26.45 9.26 -12.44
C LEU A 1084 26.35 8.27 -11.27
N GLY A 1085 26.71 8.70 -10.05
CA GLY A 1085 26.65 7.85 -8.87
C GLY A 1085 25.21 7.48 -8.54
N GLY A 1086 24.94 6.18 -8.52
CA GLY A 1086 23.61 5.62 -8.30
C GLY A 1086 22.78 5.44 -9.57
N SER A 1087 23.29 5.78 -10.76
CA SER A 1087 22.49 5.68 -11.98
C SER A 1087 22.30 4.25 -12.46
N LEU A 1088 21.19 3.99 -13.17
CA LEU A 1088 20.94 2.69 -13.78
C LEU A 1088 22.01 2.34 -14.81
N ALA A 1089 22.48 3.32 -15.61
CA ALA A 1089 23.57 3.10 -16.55
C ALA A 1089 24.91 2.76 -15.86
N ALA A 1090 25.17 3.31 -14.67
CA ALA A 1090 26.33 2.90 -13.87
C ALA A 1090 26.20 1.46 -13.35
N ALA A 1091 24.99 1.04 -12.94
CA ALA A 1091 24.73 -0.35 -12.55
C ALA A 1091 24.90 -1.33 -13.71
N VAL A 1092 24.23 -1.10 -14.85
CA VAL A 1092 24.27 -1.95 -16.06
C VAL A 1092 25.69 -2.11 -16.61
N ARG A 1093 26.52 -1.05 -16.54
CA ARG A 1093 27.90 -1.03 -17.09
C ARG A 1093 28.98 -1.28 -16.04
N GLY A 1094 28.62 -1.56 -14.78
CA GLY A 1094 29.57 -1.85 -13.70
C GLY A 1094 30.51 -0.69 -13.36
N TRP A 1095 30.03 0.56 -13.48
CA TRP A 1095 30.81 1.76 -13.16
C TRP A 1095 30.78 2.06 -11.65
N ASP A 1096 31.95 2.16 -11.02
CA ASP A 1096 32.11 2.53 -9.60
C ASP A 1096 31.97 4.06 -9.41
N ALA A 1097 30.89 4.62 -9.96
CA ALA A 1097 30.56 6.04 -9.84
C ALA A 1097 29.96 6.30 -8.44
N THR A 1098 30.54 7.25 -7.71
CA THR A 1098 30.14 7.57 -6.32
C THR A 1098 29.70 9.02 -6.15
N ALA A 1099 30.02 9.89 -7.11
CA ALA A 1099 29.45 11.23 -7.21
C ALA A 1099 27.97 11.16 -7.62
N VAL A 1100 27.07 11.25 -6.65
CA VAL A 1100 25.60 11.35 -6.82
C VAL A 1100 25.22 12.75 -7.36
N PRO A 1101 24.22 12.88 -8.26
CA PRO A 1101 23.70 14.19 -8.69
C PRO A 1101 23.17 15.03 -7.51
N PRO A 1102 23.53 16.32 -7.40
CA PRO A 1102 23.04 17.18 -6.32
C PRO A 1102 21.55 17.55 -6.51
N PRO A 1103 20.82 17.91 -5.43
CA PRO A 1103 19.44 18.39 -5.54
C PRO A 1103 19.37 19.72 -6.30
N ASP A 1104 18.32 19.94 -7.10
CA ASP A 1104 18.13 21.18 -7.86
C ASP A 1104 17.40 22.25 -7.00
N PRO A 1105 18.07 23.35 -6.61
CA PRO A 1105 17.48 24.38 -5.74
C PRO A 1105 16.41 25.25 -6.43
N ASP A 1106 16.25 25.13 -7.75
CA ASP A 1106 15.23 25.85 -8.53
C ASP A 1106 13.98 24.97 -8.82
N ALA A 1107 13.99 23.68 -8.47
CA ALA A 1107 13.00 22.67 -8.88
C ALA A 1107 11.54 23.10 -8.61
N LEU A 1108 11.19 23.41 -7.35
CA LEU A 1108 9.83 23.82 -6.99
C LEU A 1108 9.37 25.12 -7.69
N ALA A 1109 10.30 26.04 -7.99
CA ALA A 1109 9.98 27.25 -8.75
C ALA A 1109 9.68 26.91 -10.22
N ARG A 1110 10.46 25.97 -10.80
CA ARG A 1110 10.25 25.45 -12.16
C ARG A 1110 8.93 24.69 -12.28
N TYR A 1111 8.60 23.82 -11.32
CA TYR A 1111 7.35 23.05 -11.31
C TYR A 1111 6.10 23.95 -11.26
N ARG A 1112 6.08 25.03 -10.48
CA ARG A 1112 4.99 26.03 -10.53
C ARG A 1112 4.83 26.68 -11.90
N VAL A 1113 5.92 26.84 -12.66
CA VAL A 1113 5.87 27.37 -14.03
C VAL A 1113 5.37 26.31 -15.02
N VAL A 1114 5.86 25.07 -14.92
CA VAL A 1114 5.41 23.93 -15.74
C VAL A 1114 3.90 23.70 -15.55
N HIS A 1115 3.44 23.57 -14.30
CA HIS A 1115 2.02 23.43 -13.97
C HIS A 1115 1.15 24.56 -14.57
N ARG A 1116 1.64 25.81 -14.57
CA ARG A 1116 0.96 26.93 -15.22
C ARG A 1116 0.86 26.75 -16.74
N LEU A 1117 1.93 26.30 -17.40
CA LEU A 1117 1.90 26.04 -18.84
C LEU A 1117 0.96 24.87 -19.21
N VAL A 1118 0.90 23.83 -18.37
CA VAL A 1118 -0.05 22.71 -18.52
C VAL A 1118 -1.50 23.19 -18.37
N THR A 1119 -1.83 23.90 -17.29
CA THR A 1119 -3.20 24.40 -17.04
C THR A 1119 -3.65 25.46 -18.07
N GLU A 1120 -2.74 26.29 -18.58
CA GLU A 1120 -2.98 27.18 -19.73
C GLU A 1120 -3.23 26.43 -21.05
N GLY A 1121 -2.92 25.14 -21.15
CA GLY A 1121 -3.00 24.35 -22.38
C GLY A 1121 -1.91 24.71 -23.39
N ALA A 1122 -0.71 25.05 -22.91
CA ALA A 1122 0.48 25.32 -23.73
C ALA A 1122 1.41 24.11 -23.89
N VAL A 1123 1.10 23.00 -23.21
CA VAL A 1123 1.82 21.72 -23.22
C VAL A 1123 0.85 20.65 -23.74
N SER A 1124 1.34 19.70 -24.53
CA SER A 1124 0.58 18.58 -25.11
C SER A 1124 0.92 17.23 -24.48
N ALA A 1125 2.19 17.04 -24.10
CA ALA A 1125 2.65 15.89 -23.31
C ALA A 1125 3.83 16.32 -22.43
N LEU A 1126 4.05 15.59 -21.35
CA LEU A 1126 5.09 15.88 -20.37
C LEU A 1126 5.49 14.57 -19.69
N HIS A 1127 6.79 14.36 -19.52
CA HIS A 1127 7.35 13.16 -18.91
C HIS A 1127 8.58 13.52 -18.08
N ASP A 1128 8.88 12.69 -17.07
CA ASP A 1128 10.01 12.78 -16.16
C ASP A 1128 11.39 12.48 -16.81
N CYS A 1129 12.47 12.44 -16.02
CA CYS A 1129 13.79 11.95 -16.39
C CYS A 1129 14.37 11.14 -15.21
N SER A 1130 13.76 10.00 -14.90
CA SER A 1130 14.16 9.05 -13.85
C SER A 1130 15.23 8.07 -14.36
N ASP A 1131 15.03 6.76 -14.22
CA ASP A 1131 16.01 5.71 -14.51
C ASP A 1131 16.43 5.69 -15.99
N GLY A 1132 17.74 5.66 -16.26
CA GLY A 1132 18.30 5.79 -17.60
C GLY A 1132 18.19 7.20 -18.20
N GLY A 1133 17.58 8.16 -17.50
CA GLY A 1133 17.59 9.59 -17.79
C GLY A 1133 16.91 9.98 -19.10
N LEU A 1134 17.50 10.94 -19.81
CA LEU A 1134 16.95 11.52 -21.04
C LEU A 1134 16.81 10.49 -22.18
N ALA A 1135 17.64 9.46 -22.19
CA ALA A 1135 17.58 8.43 -23.22
C ALA A 1135 16.31 7.59 -23.12
N VAL A 1136 15.99 7.13 -21.90
CA VAL A 1136 14.82 6.31 -21.60
C VAL A 1136 13.54 7.14 -21.76
N ALA A 1137 13.43 8.30 -21.10
CA ALA A 1137 12.24 9.16 -21.18
C ALA A 1137 11.87 9.54 -22.64
N VAL A 1138 12.85 9.87 -23.49
CA VAL A 1138 12.58 10.22 -24.91
C VAL A 1138 12.23 8.99 -25.74
N ALA A 1139 12.71 7.80 -25.38
CA ALA A 1139 12.27 6.55 -25.99
C ALA A 1139 10.86 6.17 -25.55
N GLU A 1140 10.51 6.32 -24.27
CA GLU A 1140 9.17 6.05 -23.74
C GLU A 1140 8.11 6.99 -24.31
N MET A 1141 8.44 8.28 -24.53
CA MET A 1141 7.57 9.18 -25.31
C MET A 1141 7.38 8.72 -26.77
N ALA A 1142 8.43 8.19 -27.40
CA ALA A 1142 8.36 7.65 -28.77
C ALA A 1142 7.53 6.36 -28.85
N ILE A 1143 7.62 5.51 -27.83
CA ILE A 1143 6.83 4.29 -27.63
C ILE A 1143 5.35 4.67 -27.44
N CYS A 1144 5.04 5.60 -26.54
CA CYS A 1144 3.66 6.06 -26.28
C CYS A 1144 2.97 6.60 -27.55
N ALA A 1145 3.63 7.50 -28.27
CA ALA A 1145 3.09 8.10 -29.50
C ALA A 1145 3.24 7.21 -30.75
N ARG A 1146 3.91 6.06 -30.63
CA ARG A 1146 4.35 5.18 -31.74
C ARG A 1146 4.97 5.96 -32.91
N ARG A 1147 5.87 6.90 -32.60
CA ARG A 1147 6.43 7.87 -33.56
C ARG A 1147 7.92 8.09 -33.37
N GLY A 1148 8.62 8.24 -34.49
CA GLY A 1148 10.03 8.66 -34.48
C GLY A 1148 10.19 10.06 -33.86
N ILE A 1149 11.24 10.23 -33.07
CA ILE A 1149 11.60 11.47 -32.40
C ILE A 1149 13.04 11.80 -32.74
N THR A 1150 13.34 13.06 -33.05
CA THR A 1150 14.71 13.53 -33.26
C THR A 1150 15.02 14.68 -32.32
N ILE A 1151 16.06 14.50 -31.49
CA ILE A 1151 16.59 15.53 -30.61
C ILE A 1151 18.06 15.83 -30.92
N ALA A 1152 18.44 17.09 -30.80
CA ALA A 1152 19.80 17.49 -30.51
C ALA A 1152 20.01 17.41 -29.01
N LEU A 1153 21.11 16.78 -28.58
CA LEU A 1153 21.56 16.89 -27.21
C LEU A 1153 21.97 18.35 -26.95
N PRO A 1154 21.70 18.92 -25.75
CA PRO A 1154 22.24 20.24 -25.38
C PRO A 1154 23.78 20.21 -25.42
N ASP A 1155 24.43 21.38 -25.47
CA ASP A 1155 25.90 21.50 -25.55
C ASP A 1155 26.61 20.81 -24.36
N ALA A 1156 26.93 19.54 -24.55
CA ALA A 1156 27.52 18.65 -23.58
C ALA A 1156 28.89 18.18 -24.07
N THR A 1157 29.89 18.25 -23.19
CA THR A 1157 31.25 17.76 -23.49
C THR A 1157 31.36 16.24 -23.58
N ASP A 1158 30.31 15.51 -23.19
CA ASP A 1158 30.14 14.08 -23.41
C ASP A 1158 28.66 13.77 -23.73
N PRO A 1159 28.35 13.24 -24.94
CA PRO A 1159 27.00 12.82 -25.30
C PRO A 1159 26.40 11.73 -24.40
N VAL A 1160 27.21 10.81 -23.87
CA VAL A 1160 26.68 9.65 -23.13
C VAL A 1160 26.22 10.07 -21.74
N THR A 1161 26.99 10.90 -21.02
CA THR A 1161 26.54 11.48 -19.73
C THR A 1161 25.27 12.33 -19.93
N ALA A 1162 25.16 13.10 -21.03
CA ALA A 1162 23.96 13.89 -21.30
C ALA A 1162 22.68 13.04 -21.50
N LEU A 1163 22.85 11.83 -22.06
CA LEU A 1163 21.81 10.82 -22.21
C LEU A 1163 21.41 10.17 -20.87
N VAL A 1164 22.39 9.63 -20.13
CA VAL A 1164 22.13 8.72 -18.98
C VAL A 1164 22.30 9.35 -17.60
N ASN A 1165 22.43 10.68 -17.50
CA ASN A 1165 22.43 11.38 -16.22
C ASN A 1165 21.01 11.53 -15.64
N GLU A 1166 20.84 11.00 -14.44
CA GLU A 1166 19.59 10.94 -13.67
C GLU A 1166 19.59 12.05 -12.60
N ALA A 1167 19.74 13.31 -13.04
CA ALA A 1167 19.72 14.46 -12.12
C ALA A 1167 18.27 14.91 -11.81
N PRO A 1168 17.95 15.24 -10.54
CA PRO A 1168 16.63 15.73 -10.14
C PRO A 1168 16.29 17.07 -10.80
N GLY A 1169 15.01 17.45 -10.79
CA GLY A 1169 14.54 18.68 -11.42
C GLY A 1169 14.32 18.61 -12.94
N ARG A 1170 14.57 17.46 -13.58
CA ARG A 1170 14.52 17.26 -15.04
C ARG A 1170 13.16 16.71 -15.52
N LEU A 1171 12.69 17.24 -16.66
CA LEU A 1171 11.46 16.84 -17.37
C LEU A 1171 11.65 17.00 -18.89
N VAL A 1172 10.96 16.20 -19.71
CA VAL A 1172 10.82 16.40 -21.17
C VAL A 1172 9.41 16.90 -21.48
N LEU A 1173 9.32 18.12 -22.02
CA LEU A 1173 8.06 18.81 -22.31
C LEU A 1173 7.82 18.85 -23.83
N ALA A 1174 6.68 18.33 -24.27
CA ALA A 1174 6.21 18.45 -25.65
C ALA A 1174 5.19 19.58 -25.80
N ALA A 1175 5.30 20.34 -26.88
CA ALA A 1175 4.35 21.41 -27.18
C ALA A 1175 4.30 21.78 -28.67
N ALA A 1176 3.12 22.14 -29.14
CA ALA A 1176 2.91 22.60 -30.51
C ALA A 1176 3.79 23.84 -30.83
N PRO A 1177 4.32 23.98 -32.06
CA PRO A 1177 5.22 25.09 -32.43
C PRO A 1177 4.71 26.53 -32.20
N ALA A 1178 3.41 26.73 -32.01
CA ALA A 1178 2.82 28.01 -31.62
C ALA A 1178 3.08 28.40 -30.15
N ALA A 1179 3.50 27.47 -29.30
CA ALA A 1179 3.80 27.71 -27.88
C ALA A 1179 5.26 28.18 -27.63
N ARG A 1180 6.16 28.06 -28.62
CA ARG A 1180 7.61 28.33 -28.50
C ARG A 1180 7.96 29.60 -27.72
N GLU A 1181 7.39 30.74 -28.12
CA GLU A 1181 7.67 32.03 -27.49
C GLU A 1181 7.18 32.10 -26.05
N ARG A 1182 6.06 31.43 -25.72
CA ARG A 1182 5.51 31.37 -24.37
C ARG A 1182 6.38 30.50 -23.46
N ILE A 1183 6.83 29.35 -23.96
CA ILE A 1183 7.69 28.42 -23.21
C ILE A 1183 9.03 29.07 -22.92
N ALA A 1184 9.72 29.61 -23.94
CA ALA A 1184 11.01 30.29 -23.76
C ALA A 1184 10.94 31.55 -22.86
N ALA A 1185 9.79 32.26 -22.83
CA ALA A 1185 9.59 33.40 -21.93
C ALA A 1185 9.20 33.00 -20.50
N ALA A 1186 8.63 31.80 -20.29
CA ALA A 1186 8.23 31.30 -18.98
C ALA A 1186 9.32 30.47 -18.29
N LEU A 1187 10.00 29.62 -19.05
CA LEU A 1187 11.09 28.73 -18.65
C LEU A 1187 12.37 29.13 -19.41
N PRO A 1188 13.09 30.17 -18.97
CA PRO A 1188 14.31 30.64 -19.65
C PRO A 1188 15.48 29.66 -19.52
N ASP A 1189 15.36 28.62 -18.68
CA ASP A 1189 16.29 27.50 -18.53
C ASP A 1189 15.87 26.24 -19.30
N ALA A 1190 14.73 26.25 -19.99
CA ALA A 1190 14.32 25.14 -20.86
C ALA A 1190 14.96 25.24 -22.25
N VAL A 1191 15.58 24.15 -22.71
CA VAL A 1191 16.25 24.06 -24.01
C VAL A 1191 15.38 23.28 -24.98
N ARG A 1192 15.03 23.88 -26.12
CA ARG A 1192 14.33 23.17 -27.20
C ARG A 1192 15.28 22.16 -27.86
N ILE A 1193 15.14 20.90 -27.48
CA ILE A 1193 15.99 19.79 -27.94
C ILE A 1193 15.57 19.23 -29.31
N GLY A 1194 14.28 19.16 -29.65
CA GLY A 1194 13.87 18.35 -30.81
C GLY A 1194 12.44 18.52 -31.32
N THR A 1195 11.99 17.53 -32.10
CA THR A 1195 10.63 17.42 -32.66
C THR A 1195 10.16 15.98 -32.82
N VAL A 1196 8.85 15.77 -32.72
CA VAL A 1196 8.16 14.50 -33.02
C VAL A 1196 7.79 14.42 -34.50
N ALA A 1197 7.89 13.23 -35.11
CA ALA A 1197 7.56 13.02 -36.51
C ALA A 1197 6.06 13.23 -36.82
N VAL A 1198 5.78 14.05 -37.84
CA VAL A 1198 4.42 14.30 -38.37
C VAL A 1198 3.89 13.07 -39.11
N GLU A 1199 4.71 12.49 -39.98
CA GLU A 1199 4.41 11.24 -40.67
C GLU A 1199 4.78 10.06 -39.78
N ASP A 1200 3.86 9.10 -39.68
CA ASP A 1200 4.15 7.75 -39.23
C ASP A 1200 4.89 7.01 -40.38
N ARG A 1201 5.99 6.32 -40.07
CA ARG A 1201 6.87 5.69 -41.05
C ARG A 1201 7.49 4.39 -40.49
N PRO A 1202 7.62 3.33 -41.31
CA PRO A 1202 8.23 2.05 -40.91
C PRO A 1202 9.76 2.09 -40.76
N ASP A 1203 10.36 3.28 -40.75
CA ASP A 1203 11.75 3.54 -40.36
C ASP A 1203 11.82 4.56 -39.20
N ALA A 1204 10.78 4.57 -38.35
CA ALA A 1204 10.71 5.40 -37.14
C ALA A 1204 11.88 5.11 -36.21
N ARG A 1205 12.52 6.18 -35.72
CA ARG A 1205 13.73 6.11 -34.89
C ARG A 1205 13.68 7.14 -33.78
N VAL A 1206 14.33 6.82 -32.66
CA VAL A 1206 14.74 7.79 -31.65
C VAL A 1206 16.17 8.20 -31.99
N VAL A 1207 16.35 9.45 -32.40
CA VAL A 1207 17.62 9.96 -32.93
C VAL A 1207 18.16 11.07 -32.04
N PHE A 1208 19.34 10.84 -31.49
CA PHE A 1208 20.10 11.79 -30.67
C PHE A 1208 21.30 12.30 -31.48
N THR A 1209 21.33 13.61 -31.73
CA THR A 1209 22.41 14.27 -32.47
C THR A 1209 23.29 15.11 -31.55
N GLY A 1210 24.61 14.99 -31.68
CA GLY A 1210 25.55 15.91 -31.01
C GLY A 1210 25.53 17.31 -31.67
N THR A 1211 25.94 18.36 -30.95
CA THR A 1211 25.76 19.76 -31.41
C THR A 1211 26.56 20.17 -32.66
N GLY A 1212 27.50 19.33 -33.11
CA GLY A 1212 28.16 19.44 -34.42
C GLY A 1212 27.47 18.70 -35.58
N GLY A 1213 26.41 17.91 -35.32
CA GLY A 1213 25.68 17.11 -36.30
C GLY A 1213 26.34 15.80 -36.73
N GLU A 1214 27.63 15.57 -36.43
CA GLU A 1214 28.38 14.40 -36.92
C GLU A 1214 28.24 13.14 -36.04
N ALA A 1215 27.84 13.28 -34.77
CA ALA A 1215 27.52 12.15 -33.91
C ALA A 1215 26.01 11.89 -33.94
N THR A 1216 25.59 10.75 -34.47
CA THR A 1216 24.17 10.33 -34.57
C THR A 1216 23.99 8.98 -33.87
N ILE A 1217 23.44 9.00 -32.66
CA ILE A 1217 22.99 7.78 -31.96
C ILE A 1217 21.53 7.59 -32.39
N ALA A 1218 21.23 6.47 -33.07
CA ALA A 1218 19.90 6.21 -33.61
C ALA A 1218 19.43 4.84 -33.16
N VAL A 1219 18.39 4.82 -32.31
CA VAL A 1219 17.68 3.61 -31.90
C VAL A 1219 16.48 3.44 -32.83
N ASP A 1220 16.27 2.22 -33.31
CA ASP A 1220 15.09 1.88 -34.13
C ASP A 1220 13.85 1.71 -33.22
N LEU A 1221 12.70 2.25 -33.60
CA LEU A 1221 11.53 2.28 -32.71
C LEU A 1221 10.95 0.89 -32.46
N ASP A 1222 10.93 0.01 -33.45
CA ASP A 1222 10.44 -1.36 -33.27
C ASP A 1222 11.40 -2.15 -32.36
N ALA A 1223 12.71 -1.88 -32.46
CA ALA A 1223 13.70 -2.44 -31.53
C ALA A 1223 13.57 -1.87 -30.11
N ALA A 1224 13.24 -0.58 -29.95
CA ALA A 1224 12.98 0.04 -28.65
C ALA A 1224 11.71 -0.53 -27.99
N VAL A 1225 10.62 -0.68 -28.75
CA VAL A 1225 9.39 -1.35 -28.28
C VAL A 1225 9.70 -2.80 -27.89
N ALA A 1226 10.40 -3.56 -28.73
CA ALA A 1226 10.71 -4.96 -28.45
C ALA A 1226 11.65 -5.15 -27.24
N ALA A 1227 12.60 -4.24 -27.01
CA ALA A 1227 13.42 -4.22 -25.80
C ALA A 1227 12.57 -3.91 -24.56
N PHE A 1228 11.74 -2.86 -24.64
CA PHE A 1228 10.91 -2.40 -23.53
C PHE A 1228 9.80 -3.38 -23.14
N THR A 1229 9.19 -4.09 -24.09
CA THR A 1229 8.10 -5.06 -23.81
C THR A 1229 8.58 -6.51 -23.72
N GLY A 1230 9.88 -6.76 -23.85
CA GLY A 1230 10.45 -8.11 -23.96
C GLY A 1230 9.98 -8.89 -25.20
N GLY A 1231 9.42 -8.21 -26.21
CA GLY A 1231 8.84 -8.82 -27.42
C GLY A 1231 7.46 -9.46 -27.20
N SER A 1232 6.69 -8.99 -26.21
CA SER A 1232 5.37 -9.53 -25.86
C SER A 1232 4.16 -8.88 -26.57
N VAL A 1233 4.41 -7.91 -27.47
CA VAL A 1233 3.42 -7.07 -28.17
C VAL A 1233 3.54 -7.21 -29.69
#